data_AF-A0AAD9VJY3-F1
#
_entry.id   AF-A0AAD9VJY3-F1
#
_cell.length_a   1.000
_cell.length_b   1.000
_cell.length_c   1.000
_cell.angle_alpha   90.00
_cell.angle_beta   90.00
_cell.angle_gamma   90.00
#
_symmetry.space_group_name_H-M   'P 1'
#
loop_
_entity.id
_entity.type
_entity.pdbx_description
1 polymer ?
#
loop_
_entity_poly.entity_id
_entity_poly.type
_entity_poly.pdbx_seq_one_letter_code
_entity_poly.pdbx_strand_id
1 'polypeptide(L)'
;MLEISLPQKVFVKRLNLRLSKSPNKNYFTSYYLLFQLTGSRKKKRPACLSIDRSCRSRTLIQRGLISREGNPHQLDKFTGSPSTREAPIAKRIFIGHGPLLPHTHIKAAIFRLVNMPAGLERVSFYYGLLRTAQKSSNLIRNFSVVGGARGSTGNHLRCVLQIRTSNNIVRDSLGTRKRAYYSILSQSSSVNERTILQRNMPSATDIYYPQVSNLVTRAAEKPALSNGYDVVGKTPLLNTQSVSLAPKIRAYVEECAALCSPKNIYICNGSETEYNELLKLLEKNKTIQALPKYENCWLARTNPADVARVESRTFISTEKKSETIPTPRKGVAGELGNWISPGDMDKAILERFPGCMKDRTMYVIPFSMGPVGSPLSKIGIEITDSPYVVCSMKIMTRMGTKVLETLGNGDFVKCLHSVGLPKADSNVPTVTSWPCDPERTIILHKPAKNEIVSYGSGYGGNSLLGKKCFALRIGSTIARNEGWLAEHMLILGITNPKGKKRYIAAAFPSACGKTNLAMMKPTLPGYKIECVGDDIAWMKFDKEGRLRAINPENGFFGVAPGTSMATNPNAMMTIFRNTMFTNVAATSDGGVFWEGLEKEIDNNLEITDWRGKKWAKGSKTPAAHPNSRFCTPAKQCPIIDPAWEDPAGVPIDAILFGGRRPEGVPLVYQARNWQHGVFIGASMRSEATAAAEHKAKVIMHDPFAMRPFFGYNFGHYLDHWLSMANVTNAKLPAIFHVNWFRKNANGKFLWPGFGENSRVLDWILRRIDGEDVARDSPIGFLPKTGSLNLENLKDEVDLEELFRIPKSFWQKEVTDLREYFDAQVGDDLPKAIVSELDHLAQNVNKL
;
A
#
# COMPACT_ATOMS: atom_id res chain seq x y z
N MET A 1 54.95 -18.69 -51.64
CA MET A 1 55.57 -17.35 -51.56
C MET A 1 55.51 -16.94 -50.08
N LEU A 2 56.49 -17.41 -49.29
CA LEU A 2 57.61 -16.66 -48.67
C LEU A 2 57.13 -15.88 -47.42
N GLU A 3 57.22 -16.48 -46.21
CA GLU A 3 58.36 -16.52 -45.25
C GLU A 3 58.50 -15.20 -44.44
N ILE A 4 58.73 -15.18 -43.12
CA ILE A 4 59.98 -15.58 -42.41
C ILE A 4 59.76 -15.85 -40.88
N SER A 5 60.42 -16.94 -40.42
CA SER A 5 60.97 -17.48 -39.13
C SER A 5 60.72 -16.96 -37.67
N LEU A 6 60.30 -17.89 -36.77
CA LEU A 6 60.94 -18.59 -35.57
C LEU A 6 61.95 -17.88 -34.59
N PRO A 7 62.38 -18.45 -33.40
CA PRO A 7 62.00 -19.67 -32.60
C PRO A 7 62.09 -19.60 -31.02
N GLN A 8 61.81 -20.76 -30.36
CA GLN A 8 62.36 -21.38 -29.09
C GLN A 8 61.43 -21.54 -27.85
N LYS A 9 61.00 -22.78 -27.52
CA LYS A 9 61.43 -23.74 -26.43
C LYS A 9 61.28 -23.19 -24.98
N VAL A 10 60.63 -23.88 -24.02
CA VAL A 10 61.14 -25.01 -23.19
C VAL A 10 59.99 -25.78 -22.50
N PHE A 11 60.27 -27.05 -22.17
CA PHE A 11 59.41 -28.15 -21.70
C PHE A 11 59.79 -28.57 -20.25
N VAL A 12 58.99 -29.46 -19.64
CA VAL A 12 59.24 -30.37 -18.47
C VAL A 12 58.80 -29.86 -17.07
N LYS A 13 58.25 -30.62 -16.10
CA LYS A 13 57.37 -31.82 -15.96
C LYS A 13 57.21 -32.09 -14.43
N ARG A 14 55.98 -32.45 -13.99
CA ARG A 14 55.53 -33.29 -12.84
C ARG A 14 56.48 -33.64 -11.66
N LEU A 15 55.92 -33.69 -10.43
CA LEU A 15 55.53 -34.91 -9.65
C LEU A 15 54.91 -34.50 -8.28
N ASN A 16 53.68 -34.91 -7.92
CA ASN A 16 53.27 -36.10 -7.14
C ASN A 16 53.91 -36.28 -5.75
N LEU A 17 53.10 -36.26 -4.68
CA LEU A 17 52.97 -37.35 -3.70
C LEU A 17 51.81 -37.16 -2.69
N ARG A 18 51.10 -38.27 -2.44
CA ARG A 18 50.04 -38.52 -1.46
C ARG A 18 50.60 -38.57 -0.02
N LEU A 19 49.72 -38.42 0.99
CA LEU A 19 49.54 -39.24 2.22
C LEU A 19 48.64 -38.47 3.21
N SER A 20 47.36 -38.85 3.38
CA SER A 20 46.80 -39.73 4.43
C SER A 20 46.71 -39.13 5.85
N LYS A 21 45.49 -39.22 6.42
CA LYS A 21 45.07 -39.30 7.83
C LYS A 21 44.24 -38.12 8.38
N SER A 22 42.96 -38.40 8.63
CA SER A 22 42.15 -37.81 9.71
C SER A 22 42.56 -38.47 11.06
N PRO A 23 41.87 -38.28 12.22
CA PRO A 23 40.92 -37.25 12.65
C PRO A 23 41.27 -36.69 14.07
N ASN A 24 40.56 -35.66 14.55
CA ASN A 24 39.93 -35.57 15.90
C ASN A 24 39.84 -34.13 16.46
N LYS A 25 38.63 -33.81 16.98
CA LYS A 25 38.30 -33.27 18.32
C LYS A 25 39.06 -32.00 18.78
N ASN A 26 38.47 -30.99 19.43
CA ASN A 26 37.27 -30.87 20.23
C ASN A 26 37.20 -29.38 20.70
N TYR A 27 35.99 -28.85 20.94
CA TYR A 27 35.58 -27.91 22.01
C TYR A 27 36.43 -26.65 22.34
N PHE A 28 35.80 -25.47 22.33
CA PHE A 28 35.43 -24.65 23.51
C PHE A 28 35.05 -23.23 23.01
N THR A 29 33.78 -22.84 23.07
CA THR A 29 33.17 -22.01 24.14
C THR A 29 33.68 -20.57 24.17
N SER A 30 32.88 -19.64 23.66
CA SER A 30 33.08 -18.19 23.80
C SER A 30 32.27 -17.67 24.98
N TYR A 31 32.93 -17.04 25.95
CA TYR A 31 32.34 -16.18 26.96
C TYR A 31 33.07 -14.82 26.96
N TYR A 32 32.28 -13.75 26.77
CA TYR A 32 32.28 -12.48 27.53
C TYR A 32 33.57 -11.67 27.78
N LEU A 33 33.58 -10.41 27.30
CA LEU A 33 33.54 -9.11 28.04
C LEU A 33 34.07 -8.00 27.07
N LEU A 34 33.32 -6.95 26.73
CA LEU A 34 33.11 -5.69 27.47
C LEU A 34 34.40 -4.92 27.77
N PHE A 35 34.62 -3.75 27.13
CA PHE A 35 35.15 -2.55 27.80
C PHE A 35 34.88 -1.26 27.00
N GLN A 36 34.36 -0.28 27.72
CA GLN A 36 34.19 1.13 27.33
C GLN A 36 35.55 1.84 27.22
N LEU A 37 35.62 2.90 26.39
CA LEU A 37 36.56 4.00 26.61
C LEU A 37 35.88 5.36 26.38
N THR A 38 35.75 6.09 27.48
CA THR A 38 35.59 7.54 27.59
C THR A 38 36.95 8.24 27.44
N GLY A 39 37.03 9.43 26.82
CA GLY A 39 38.24 10.26 26.96
C GLY A 39 38.37 11.43 25.98
N SER A 40 38.09 12.63 26.47
CA SER A 40 38.22 13.95 25.84
C SER A 40 39.67 14.48 25.88
N ARG A 41 40.12 15.24 24.83
CA ARG A 41 40.66 16.62 24.93
C ARG A 41 41.33 17.17 23.64
N LYS A 42 40.77 18.31 23.17
CA LYS A 42 41.34 19.63 22.75
C LYS A 42 42.57 19.78 21.79
N LYS A 43 42.27 20.52 20.70
CA LYS A 43 42.93 21.71 20.08
C LYS A 43 44.41 21.69 19.64
N LYS A 44 44.64 22.07 18.36
CA LYS A 44 45.59 23.14 17.92
C LYS A 44 45.28 23.62 16.48
N ARG A 45 45.35 24.94 16.26
CA ARG A 45 45.47 25.67 14.96
C ARG A 45 46.95 26.08 14.75
N PRO A 46 47.38 26.47 13.53
CA PRO A 46 47.50 27.89 13.10
C PRO A 46 46.92 28.11 11.66
N ALA A 47 46.35 29.25 11.20
CA ALA A 47 46.81 30.65 10.97
C ALA A 47 48.01 30.73 9.97
N CYS A 48 48.13 31.61 8.95
CA CYS A 48 47.41 32.81 8.50
C CYS A 48 47.92 33.29 7.10
N LEU A 49 47.29 34.37 6.57
CA LEU A 49 47.74 35.36 5.54
C LEU A 49 47.59 35.02 4.04
N SER A 50 47.33 35.93 3.08
CA SER A 50 46.59 37.22 2.93
C SER A 50 46.93 37.80 1.53
N ILE A 51 46.10 38.72 1.01
CA ILE A 51 46.35 39.74 -0.06
C ILE A 51 45.96 39.38 -1.52
N ASP A 52 44.75 39.78 -1.89
CA ASP A 52 44.32 40.88 -2.79
C ASP A 52 45.10 41.32 -4.07
N ARG A 53 44.30 41.78 -5.06
CA ARG A 53 44.58 42.56 -6.29
C ARG A 53 45.21 41.83 -7.49
N SER A 54 44.93 42.15 -8.77
CA SER A 54 43.91 42.94 -9.48
C SER A 54 44.24 42.87 -10.99
N CYS A 55 43.23 42.93 -11.85
CA CYS A 55 43.22 43.51 -13.22
C CYS A 55 44.43 43.36 -14.16
N ARG A 56 44.19 42.83 -15.38
CA ARG A 56 44.27 43.65 -16.61
C ARG A 56 43.59 43.00 -17.81
N SER A 57 43.08 43.91 -18.62
CA SER A 57 42.18 43.84 -19.77
C SER A 57 42.89 43.81 -21.12
N ARG A 58 42.08 43.62 -22.18
CA ARG A 58 42.23 44.03 -23.60
C ARG A 58 42.93 43.03 -24.54
N THR A 59 42.63 42.89 -25.84
CA THR A 59 41.50 43.10 -26.79
C THR A 59 42.01 42.52 -28.14
N LEU A 60 41.12 42.30 -29.12
CA LEU A 60 41.26 42.55 -30.58
C LEU A 60 41.56 41.40 -31.58
N ILE A 61 40.65 41.34 -32.57
CA ILE A 61 40.76 41.03 -34.04
C ILE A 61 40.65 39.56 -34.47
N GLN A 62 40.08 39.13 -35.61
CA GLN A 62 39.00 39.50 -36.57
C GLN A 62 39.14 38.52 -37.77
N ARG A 63 38.04 38.26 -38.53
CA ARG A 63 37.92 37.64 -39.89
C ARG A 63 37.88 36.10 -39.98
N GLY A 64 37.11 35.45 -40.86
CA GLY A 64 36.21 35.85 -41.98
C GLY A 64 35.17 34.74 -42.25
N LEU A 65 33.93 35.07 -42.65
CA LEU A 65 33.39 35.06 -44.03
C LEU A 65 33.49 33.72 -44.77
N ILE A 66 32.34 33.08 -45.05
CA ILE A 66 31.81 32.68 -46.37
C ILE A 66 30.29 32.45 -46.24
N SER A 67 29.55 32.89 -47.25
CA SER A 67 28.10 32.93 -47.38
C SER A 67 27.63 32.15 -48.63
N ARG A 68 26.31 31.92 -48.69
CA ARG A 68 25.44 31.64 -49.87
C ARG A 68 25.43 30.21 -50.42
N GLU A 69 24.30 29.50 -50.39
CA GLU A 69 23.01 29.62 -51.12
C GLU A 69 23.00 28.91 -52.49
N GLY A 70 22.00 28.06 -52.69
CA GLY A 70 21.65 27.42 -53.97
C GLY A 70 20.32 26.65 -53.86
N ASN A 71 19.28 27.26 -54.40
CA ASN A 71 17.83 26.93 -54.36
C ASN A 71 17.44 25.98 -55.55
N PRO A 72 16.19 25.90 -56.06
CA PRO A 72 14.91 25.30 -55.60
C PRO A 72 14.30 24.26 -56.61
N HIS A 73 13.11 23.70 -56.34
CA HIS A 73 11.94 23.49 -57.27
C HIS A 73 10.82 22.68 -56.56
N GLN A 74 9.63 23.26 -56.32
CA GLN A 74 8.34 23.08 -57.05
C GLN A 74 7.67 21.71 -56.84
N LEU A 75 6.35 21.48 -56.80
CA LEU A 75 5.06 22.21 -56.71
C LEU A 75 4.04 21.05 -56.64
N ASP A 76 2.96 21.13 -55.83
CA ASP A 76 1.60 20.94 -56.36
C ASP A 76 0.49 21.22 -55.35
N LYS A 77 -0.55 21.84 -55.89
CA LYS A 77 -1.80 22.30 -55.27
C LYS A 77 -2.84 21.19 -55.32
N PHE A 78 -3.85 21.21 -54.45
CA PHE A 78 -5.26 21.16 -54.88
C PHE A 78 -6.18 21.80 -53.84
N THR A 79 -7.16 22.51 -54.40
CA THR A 79 -8.13 23.46 -53.85
C THR A 79 -9.44 22.81 -53.44
N GLY A 80 -10.21 23.43 -52.52
CA GLY A 80 -11.65 23.18 -52.43
C GLY A 80 -12.34 23.63 -51.13
N SER A 81 -12.84 24.87 -51.10
CA SER A 81 -14.06 25.30 -50.36
C SER A 81 -15.02 25.89 -51.43
N PRO A 82 -16.24 26.45 -51.17
CA PRO A 82 -16.97 26.70 -49.91
C PRO A 82 -18.52 26.54 -50.01
N SER A 83 -19.26 26.77 -48.91
CA SER A 83 -20.60 27.45 -48.86
C SER A 83 -21.05 27.59 -47.38
N THR A 84 -21.05 28.79 -46.75
CA THR A 84 -21.97 29.96 -46.76
C THR A 84 -23.22 29.86 -45.88
N ARG A 85 -23.31 30.72 -44.85
CA ARG A 85 -24.35 31.77 -44.56
C ARG A 85 -24.41 32.07 -43.04
N GLU A 86 -23.99 33.26 -42.60
CA GLU A 86 -24.79 34.50 -42.34
C GLU A 86 -25.62 34.42 -41.02
N ALA A 87 -25.78 35.41 -40.13
CA ALA A 87 -25.20 36.73 -39.79
C ALA A 87 -25.91 37.19 -38.45
N PRO A 88 -25.86 38.46 -37.93
CA PRO A 88 -25.47 38.79 -36.54
C PRO A 88 -26.51 39.64 -35.75
N ILE A 89 -26.14 40.23 -34.59
CA ILE A 89 -26.64 41.47 -33.89
C ILE A 89 -26.11 41.40 -32.42
N ALA A 90 -25.56 42.40 -31.71
CA ALA A 90 -25.34 43.84 -31.89
C ALA A 90 -24.12 44.32 -31.04
N LYS A 91 -23.48 45.39 -31.52
CA LYS A 91 -22.61 46.31 -30.76
C LYS A 91 -23.45 47.45 -30.18
N ARG A 92 -23.08 47.99 -29.01
CA ARG A 92 -22.92 49.44 -28.83
C ARG A 92 -21.94 49.79 -27.70
N ILE A 93 -21.16 50.82 -28.00
CA ILE A 93 -20.07 51.46 -27.28
C ILE A 93 -20.63 52.73 -26.62
N PHE A 94 -20.07 53.17 -25.48
CA PHE A 94 -19.75 54.59 -25.26
C PHE A 94 -18.56 54.77 -24.29
N ILE A 95 -17.76 55.78 -24.64
CA ILE A 95 -16.49 56.33 -24.12
C ILE A 95 -16.82 57.35 -23.00
N GLY A 96 -16.01 57.74 -22.01
CA GLY A 96 -14.60 57.53 -21.68
C GLY A 96 -14.12 58.43 -20.52
N HIS A 97 -12.80 58.70 -20.50
CA HIS A 97 -11.98 59.58 -19.65
C HIS A 97 -11.51 59.05 -18.28
N GLY A 98 -10.19 58.81 -18.18
CA GLY A 98 -9.41 58.73 -16.93
C GLY A 98 -8.92 60.13 -16.50
N PRO A 99 -7.76 60.28 -15.84
CA PRO A 99 -6.94 59.34 -15.07
C PRO A 99 -6.59 59.89 -13.65
N LEU A 100 -5.92 59.11 -12.78
CA LEU A 100 -4.78 59.59 -11.97
C LEU A 100 -4.05 58.43 -11.24
N LEU A 101 -2.73 58.60 -11.22
CA LEU A 101 -1.61 57.69 -10.96
C LEU A 101 -1.30 57.48 -9.45
N PRO A 102 -0.26 56.70 -9.08
CA PRO A 102 -0.20 55.81 -7.93
C PRO A 102 0.81 56.25 -6.85
N HIS A 103 0.98 55.47 -5.78
CA HIS A 103 2.22 55.51 -5.00
C HIS A 103 2.72 54.13 -4.54
N THR A 104 4.00 53.92 -4.82
CA THR A 104 4.91 52.86 -4.40
C THR A 104 5.82 53.34 -3.25
N HIS A 105 6.19 52.38 -2.38
CA HIS A 105 7.44 52.21 -1.60
C HIS A 105 8.04 53.31 -0.68
N ILE A 106 8.56 52.87 0.49
CA ILE A 106 9.89 53.12 1.13
C ILE A 106 9.78 52.90 2.67
N LYS A 107 10.35 51.82 3.24
CA LYS A 107 11.65 51.65 3.97
C LYS A 107 11.80 52.32 5.37
N ALA A 108 11.91 51.44 6.38
CA ALA A 108 12.95 51.28 7.42
C ALA A 108 13.57 52.46 8.22
N ALA A 109 13.62 52.32 9.57
CA ALA A 109 14.75 52.54 10.51
C ALA A 109 14.20 52.71 11.98
N ILE A 110 14.52 51.88 13.00
CA ILE A 110 15.73 51.72 13.87
C ILE A 110 15.70 52.52 15.21
N PHE A 111 15.73 51.76 16.32
CA PHE A 111 16.33 51.94 17.68
C PHE A 111 16.00 53.11 18.67
N ARG A 112 15.61 52.72 19.92
CA ARG A 112 16.30 52.90 21.24
C ARG A 112 15.37 52.38 22.37
N LEU A 113 15.69 51.35 23.16
CA LEU A 113 16.56 51.27 24.37
C LEU A 113 16.04 51.99 25.64
N VAL A 114 15.72 51.18 26.67
CA VAL A 114 16.17 51.25 28.09
C VAL A 114 15.18 51.64 29.22
N ASN A 115 15.16 50.73 30.22
CA ASN A 115 14.95 50.86 31.68
C ASN A 115 13.61 50.51 32.38
N MET A 116 13.76 49.50 33.24
CA MET A 116 13.01 49.07 34.43
C MET A 116 12.96 50.18 35.53
N PRO A 117 12.05 50.14 36.54
CA PRO A 117 12.20 49.20 37.68
C PRO A 117 10.90 48.67 38.33
N ALA A 118 11.14 47.78 39.30
CA ALA A 118 10.23 46.93 40.08
C ALA A 118 9.50 47.61 41.26
N GLY A 119 8.48 46.93 41.82
CA GLY A 119 8.11 47.06 43.24
C GLY A 119 6.68 46.63 43.64
N LEU A 120 6.59 45.49 44.39
CA LEU A 120 5.71 45.14 45.53
C LEU A 120 4.15 45.13 45.32
N GLU A 121 3.33 44.20 45.86
CA GLU A 121 3.31 43.57 47.19
C GLU A 121 2.78 42.12 47.20
N ARG A 122 3.15 41.38 48.26
CA ARG A 122 2.64 40.08 48.71
C ARG A 122 1.50 40.27 49.71
N VAL A 123 0.54 39.34 49.74
CA VAL A 123 -0.12 38.92 51.00
C VAL A 123 -0.16 37.40 51.06
N SER A 124 0.41 36.87 52.15
CA SER A 124 0.41 35.46 52.56
C SER A 124 -0.80 35.16 53.45
N PHE A 125 -1.28 33.91 53.44
CA PHE A 125 -1.82 33.27 54.64
C PHE A 125 -1.37 31.80 54.69
N TYR A 126 -0.81 31.40 55.84
CA TYR A 126 -0.38 30.06 56.22
C TYR A 126 -0.74 29.88 57.71
N TYR A 127 -1.19 28.69 58.10
CA TYR A 127 -1.04 28.00 59.41
C TYR A 127 -1.87 26.71 59.33
N GLY A 128 -1.52 25.51 59.81
CA GLY A 128 -0.36 24.88 60.46
C GLY A 128 -0.65 23.35 60.47
N LEU A 129 0.29 22.40 60.27
CA LEU A 129 1.43 21.92 61.08
C LEU A 129 1.06 21.00 62.26
N LEU A 130 1.53 19.73 62.22
CA LEU A 130 2.14 18.87 63.28
C LEU A 130 2.30 17.43 62.71
N ARG A 131 3.52 16.91 62.41
CA ARG A 131 4.50 16.17 63.26
C ARG A 131 3.89 14.89 63.89
N THR A 132 4.45 13.66 63.82
CA THR A 132 5.79 13.14 64.23
C THR A 132 5.84 11.62 63.84
N ALA A 133 6.89 11.08 63.22
CA ALA A 133 8.08 10.39 63.80
C ALA A 133 8.08 8.82 63.75
N GLN A 134 9.27 8.33 63.38
CA GLN A 134 9.85 6.98 63.35
C GLN A 134 9.47 5.99 64.48
N LYS A 135 9.37 4.69 64.18
CA LYS A 135 10.33 3.63 64.60
C LYS A 135 9.90 2.20 64.19
N SER A 136 10.84 1.51 63.51
CA SER A 136 11.26 0.10 63.64
C SER A 136 10.44 -0.91 64.46
N SER A 137 10.19 -2.11 63.91
CA SER A 137 10.90 -3.36 64.30
C SER A 137 10.34 -4.62 63.61
N ASN A 138 11.27 -5.56 63.38
CA ASN A 138 11.11 -6.90 62.83
C ASN A 138 10.20 -7.80 63.68
N LEU A 139 9.55 -8.78 63.03
CA LEU A 139 9.40 -10.11 63.61
C LEU A 139 9.69 -11.20 62.59
N ILE A 140 10.65 -12.04 62.96
CA ILE A 140 11.08 -13.29 62.33
C ILE A 140 10.18 -14.42 62.86
N ARG A 141 9.80 -15.40 62.02
CA ARG A 141 9.89 -16.83 62.39
C ARG A 141 9.81 -17.76 61.17
N ASN A 142 10.88 -18.54 61.04
CA ASN A 142 11.10 -19.72 60.19
C ASN A 142 10.20 -20.90 60.59
N PHE A 143 9.96 -21.83 59.65
CA PHE A 143 10.17 -23.29 59.74
C PHE A 143 10.05 -23.88 58.31
N SER A 144 11.16 -24.18 57.61
CA SER A 144 11.73 -25.52 57.29
C SER A 144 10.72 -26.58 56.79
N VAL A 145 10.75 -26.99 55.52
CA VAL A 145 11.62 -28.01 54.85
C VAL A 145 11.42 -29.43 55.37
N VAL A 146 10.83 -30.29 54.53
CA VAL A 146 11.14 -31.73 54.23
C VAL A 146 10.47 -32.00 52.86
N GLY A 147 11.05 -32.51 51.78
CA GLY A 147 12.19 -33.40 51.57
C GLY A 147 11.68 -34.81 51.22
N GLY A 148 11.75 -35.26 49.95
CA GLY A 148 11.43 -36.66 49.65
C GLY A 148 11.27 -37.02 48.17
N ALA A 149 12.34 -37.55 47.59
CA ALA A 149 12.39 -38.17 46.27
C ALA A 149 12.00 -39.67 46.29
N ARG A 150 12.00 -40.29 45.09
CA ARG A 150 11.78 -41.72 44.71
C ARG A 150 10.32 -42.03 44.37
N GLY A 151 9.96 -42.75 43.31
CA GLY A 151 10.67 -43.57 42.34
C GLY A 151 9.69 -44.63 41.78
N SER A 152 10.06 -45.22 40.63
CA SER A 152 9.60 -46.52 40.09
C SER A 152 8.26 -46.65 39.33
N THR A 153 8.41 -46.92 38.02
CA THR A 153 7.91 -48.09 37.24
C THR A 153 6.41 -48.35 37.02
N GLY A 154 6.06 -48.64 35.76
CA GLY A 154 4.86 -49.40 35.39
C GLY A 154 4.59 -49.45 33.88
N ASN A 155 5.00 -50.56 33.23
CA ASN A 155 4.64 -50.95 31.86
C ASN A 155 3.15 -51.34 31.74
N HIS A 156 2.53 -51.18 30.55
CA HIS A 156 1.71 -52.19 29.84
C HIS A 156 1.24 -51.60 28.48
N LEU A 157 1.67 -52.08 27.30
CA LEU A 157 1.34 -53.29 26.52
C LEU A 157 0.02 -53.25 25.70
N ARG A 158 0.23 -53.53 24.40
CA ARG A 158 -0.63 -53.71 23.21
C ARG A 158 -1.91 -54.57 23.34
N CYS A 159 -2.90 -54.28 22.48
CA CYS A 159 -3.57 -55.18 21.48
C CYS A 159 -4.45 -54.27 20.59
N VAL A 160 -4.37 -54.19 19.26
CA VAL A 160 -4.64 -55.17 18.16
C VAL A 160 -6.04 -55.79 18.21
N LEU A 161 -6.92 -55.44 17.26
CA LEU A 161 -7.55 -56.40 16.34
C LEU A 161 -8.22 -55.70 15.13
N GLN A 162 -7.92 -56.22 13.94
CA GLN A 162 -8.62 -56.02 12.66
C GLN A 162 -9.99 -56.71 12.67
N ILE A 163 -10.95 -56.24 11.85
CA ILE A 163 -11.75 -57.11 10.96
C ILE A 163 -12.04 -56.37 9.63
N ARG A 164 -11.75 -57.07 8.52
CA ARG A 164 -12.11 -56.78 7.11
C ARG A 164 -13.55 -57.20 6.82
N THR A 165 -14.19 -56.58 5.82
CA THR A 165 -14.93 -57.20 4.67
C THR A 165 -15.72 -56.08 3.98
N SER A 166 -15.35 -55.58 2.79
CA SER A 166 -15.46 -56.13 1.41
C SER A 166 -16.78 -55.81 0.70
N ASN A 167 -16.64 -55.19 -0.49
CA ASN A 167 -17.50 -55.29 -1.70
C ASN A 167 -18.90 -54.65 -1.61
N ASN A 168 -19.51 -54.05 -2.64
CA ASN A 168 -19.18 -53.59 -4.00
C ASN A 168 -20.52 -53.03 -4.53
N ILE A 169 -20.49 -52.07 -5.48
CA ILE A 169 -21.41 -51.97 -6.65
C ILE A 169 -22.90 -51.58 -6.33
N VAL A 170 -23.68 -50.74 -7.03
CA VAL A 170 -23.62 -49.88 -8.23
C VAL A 170 -24.96 -49.10 -8.32
N ARG A 171 -24.89 -47.87 -8.87
CA ARG A 171 -25.87 -47.09 -9.67
C ARG A 171 -27.27 -46.66 -9.19
N ASP A 172 -27.51 -45.40 -9.58
CA ASP A 172 -28.69 -44.80 -10.23
C ASP A 172 -30.03 -44.73 -9.48
N SER A 173 -30.49 -43.51 -9.18
CA SER A 173 -31.28 -42.71 -10.15
C SER A 173 -32.08 -41.59 -9.46
N LEU A 174 -32.03 -40.43 -10.11
CA LEU A 174 -33.07 -39.41 -10.33
C LEU A 174 -34.39 -39.50 -9.54
N GLY A 175 -34.85 -38.36 -9.00
CA GLY A 175 -36.28 -38.22 -8.70
C GLY A 175 -36.68 -37.05 -7.81
N THR A 176 -36.65 -35.85 -8.36
CA THR A 176 -37.40 -34.65 -7.93
C THR A 176 -38.73 -34.89 -7.23
N ARG A 177 -39.01 -34.15 -6.15
CA ARG A 177 -40.35 -33.55 -5.93
C ARG A 177 -40.31 -32.27 -5.09
N LYS A 178 -41.19 -31.37 -5.50
CA LYS A 178 -41.36 -29.94 -5.21
C LYS A 178 -42.33 -29.69 -4.05
N ARG A 179 -42.17 -28.50 -3.44
CA ARG A 179 -43.18 -27.59 -2.84
C ARG A 179 -43.85 -28.03 -1.52
N ALA A 180 -44.33 -27.16 -0.63
CA ALA A 180 -44.15 -25.75 -0.28
C ALA A 180 -45.19 -25.42 0.83
N TYR A 181 -45.01 -24.27 1.49
CA TYR A 181 -46.00 -23.41 2.20
C TYR A 181 -46.18 -23.46 3.75
N TYR A 182 -45.85 -22.31 4.39
CA TYR A 182 -46.60 -21.43 5.35
C TYR A 182 -47.40 -22.07 6.51
N SER A 183 -47.62 -21.51 7.72
CA SER A 183 -47.32 -20.24 8.40
C SER A 183 -47.86 -20.30 9.86
N ILE A 184 -47.12 -19.68 10.80
CA ILE A 184 -47.51 -18.82 11.96
C ILE A 184 -48.68 -19.21 12.90
N LEU A 185 -48.37 -19.11 14.21
CA LEU A 185 -49.15 -18.66 15.41
C LEU A 185 -49.09 -19.73 16.52
N SER A 186 -49.04 -19.47 17.83
CA SER A 186 -48.58 -18.43 18.77
C SER A 186 -49.12 -18.86 20.15
N GLN A 187 -48.47 -18.47 21.26
CA GLN A 187 -48.91 -18.56 22.67
C GLN A 187 -48.75 -19.94 23.35
N SER A 188 -48.45 -20.09 24.64
CA SER A 188 -47.90 -19.26 25.73
C SER A 188 -47.77 -20.22 26.94
N SER A 189 -46.75 -20.08 27.79
CA SER A 189 -46.87 -20.35 29.25
C SER A 189 -45.55 -20.14 30.02
N SER A 190 -45.63 -19.18 30.95
CA SER A 190 -45.02 -19.10 32.28
C SER A 190 -43.51 -19.37 32.45
N VAL A 191 -42.78 -18.26 32.57
CA VAL A 191 -41.48 -18.15 33.25
C VAL A 191 -41.69 -18.20 34.75
N ASN A 192 -40.90 -19.03 35.45
CA ASN A 192 -40.67 -18.91 36.88
C ASN A 192 -39.16 -18.80 37.13
N GLU A 193 -38.76 -17.69 37.75
CA GLU A 193 -37.38 -17.34 38.09
C GLU A 193 -36.82 -18.24 39.19
N ARG A 194 -35.58 -18.73 39.05
CA ARG A 194 -34.46 -18.51 39.99
C ARG A 194 -33.20 -19.32 39.61
N THR A 195 -32.24 -18.59 39.05
CA THR A 195 -30.82 -18.54 39.46
C THR A 195 -29.96 -19.82 39.39
N ILE A 196 -29.19 -19.95 38.31
CA ILE A 196 -27.85 -20.55 38.34
C ILE A 196 -26.85 -19.50 37.81
N LEU A 197 -26.04 -18.98 38.74
CA LEU A 197 -24.88 -18.14 38.49
C LEU A 197 -23.78 -18.95 37.80
N GLN A 198 -23.56 -18.72 36.50
CA GLN A 198 -22.28 -19.01 35.85
C GLN A 198 -21.63 -17.68 35.45
N ARG A 199 -20.50 -17.39 36.11
CA ARG A 199 -19.65 -16.22 35.88
C ARG A 199 -18.93 -16.37 34.54
N ASN A 200 -19.40 -15.64 33.53
CA ASN A 200 -18.58 -15.23 32.39
C ASN A 200 -17.90 -13.91 32.75
N MET A 201 -16.57 -13.81 32.63
CA MET A 201 -15.88 -12.53 32.78
C MET A 201 -16.17 -11.63 31.57
N PRO A 202 -16.72 -10.42 31.76
CA PRO A 202 -17.03 -9.51 30.64
C PRO A 202 -15.77 -8.90 30.03
N SER A 203 -15.83 -8.62 28.72
CA SER A 203 -14.77 -7.91 28.00
C SER A 203 -14.68 -6.45 28.47
N ALA A 204 -13.48 -5.84 28.42
CA ALA A 204 -13.26 -4.48 28.90
C ALA A 204 -14.09 -3.42 28.14
N THR A 205 -14.52 -3.73 26.91
CA THR A 205 -15.49 -2.92 26.15
C THR A 205 -16.88 -2.93 26.79
N ASP A 206 -17.32 -4.06 27.36
CA ASP A 206 -18.62 -4.18 28.03
C ASP A 206 -18.69 -3.51 29.40
N ILE A 207 -17.55 -3.16 30.01
CA ILE A 207 -17.49 -2.47 31.31
C ILE A 207 -17.67 -0.96 31.15
N TYR A 208 -17.24 -0.38 30.02
CA TYR A 208 -17.43 1.04 29.71
C TYR A 208 -18.64 1.33 28.79
N TYR A 209 -19.17 0.30 28.11
CA TYR A 209 -20.40 0.41 27.30
C TYR A 209 -21.74 0.64 28.05
N PRO A 210 -21.96 0.29 29.34
CA PRO A 210 -23.29 0.44 29.95
C PRO A 210 -23.62 1.90 30.30
N GLN A 211 -22.64 2.80 30.33
CA GLN A 211 -22.93 4.22 30.54
C GLN A 211 -23.31 4.93 29.24
N VAL A 212 -22.81 4.46 28.09
CA VAL A 212 -23.19 5.00 26.78
C VAL A 212 -24.53 4.43 26.32
N SER A 213 -24.83 3.13 26.53
CA SER A 213 -26.14 2.58 26.16
C SER A 213 -27.29 3.16 27.00
N ASN A 214 -27.06 3.47 28.28
CA ASN A 214 -28.04 4.14 29.16
C ASN A 214 -28.16 5.65 28.90
N LEU A 215 -27.12 6.29 28.32
CA LEU A 215 -27.20 7.67 27.84
C LEU A 215 -28.01 7.75 26.53
N VAL A 216 -27.90 6.76 25.65
CA VAL A 216 -28.66 6.66 24.39
C VAL A 216 -30.16 6.40 24.63
N THR A 217 -30.55 5.80 25.75
CA THR A 217 -31.98 5.62 26.10
C THR A 217 -32.63 6.84 26.76
N ARG A 218 -31.86 7.88 27.15
CA ARG A 218 -32.40 9.11 27.75
C ARG A 218 -32.10 10.40 26.96
N ALA A 219 -31.32 10.33 25.90
CA ALA A 219 -31.03 11.48 25.03
C ALA A 219 -31.89 11.46 23.75
N ALA A 220 -33.21 11.38 23.93
CA ALA A 220 -34.18 11.69 22.89
C ALA A 220 -35.36 12.49 23.48
N GLU A 221 -35.10 13.40 24.42
CA GLU A 221 -36.10 14.35 24.87
C GLU A 221 -35.47 15.74 25.00
N LYS A 222 -35.94 16.64 24.12
CA LYS A 222 -35.70 18.10 24.02
C LYS A 222 -34.48 18.57 23.19
N PRO A 223 -34.73 19.08 21.96
CA PRO A 223 -33.80 19.97 21.29
C PRO A 223 -33.95 21.37 21.89
N ALA A 224 -33.11 21.71 22.88
CA ALA A 224 -33.01 23.09 23.33
C ALA A 224 -31.93 23.81 22.51
N LEU A 225 -32.40 24.57 21.51
CA LEU A 225 -31.62 25.55 20.76
C LEU A 225 -31.06 26.63 21.69
N SER A 226 -29.77 26.92 21.61
CA SER A 226 -29.22 28.15 22.19
C SER A 226 -28.11 28.84 21.39
N ASN A 227 -27.77 28.44 20.16
CA ASN A 227 -26.70 29.10 19.37
C ASN A 227 -26.85 29.05 17.83
N GLY A 228 -28.00 28.65 17.28
CA GLY A 228 -28.23 28.72 15.82
C GLY A 228 -27.47 27.70 14.95
N TYR A 229 -26.83 26.70 15.54
CA TYR A 229 -26.19 25.57 14.84
C TYR A 229 -26.93 24.26 15.12
N ASP A 230 -27.08 23.42 14.10
CA ASP A 230 -27.48 22.02 14.29
C ASP A 230 -26.41 21.27 15.10
N VAL A 231 -26.82 20.25 15.87
CA VAL A 231 -25.93 19.47 16.73
C VAL A 231 -26.05 17.97 16.48
N VAL A 232 -24.92 17.28 16.59
CA VAL A 232 -24.85 15.81 16.65
C VAL A 232 -24.36 15.45 18.05
N GLY A 233 -25.21 14.79 18.85
CA GLY A 233 -25.03 14.71 20.30
C GLY A 233 -24.93 16.10 20.94
N LYS A 234 -23.75 16.43 21.48
CA LYS A 234 -23.43 17.74 22.11
C LYS A 234 -22.48 18.61 21.28
N THR A 235 -22.06 18.13 20.11
CA THR A 235 -21.02 18.79 19.31
C THR A 235 -21.67 19.60 18.18
N PRO A 236 -21.26 20.88 17.98
CA PRO A 236 -21.76 21.71 16.88
C PRO A 236 -21.46 21.11 15.51
N LEU A 237 -22.44 21.13 14.62
CA LEU A 237 -22.28 20.81 13.20
C LEU A 237 -21.96 22.10 12.42
N LEU A 238 -20.86 22.09 11.67
CA LEU A 238 -20.37 23.28 10.94
C LEU A 238 -21.08 23.54 9.62
N ASN A 239 -21.71 22.53 9.03
CA ASN A 239 -22.32 22.63 7.72
C ASN A 239 -23.75 22.09 7.73
N THR A 240 -24.60 22.70 6.90
CA THR A 240 -25.97 22.21 6.70
C THR A 240 -25.95 20.91 5.89
N GLN A 241 -26.80 19.96 6.28
CA GLN A 241 -26.92 18.70 5.56
C GLN A 241 -28.01 18.79 4.50
N SER A 242 -27.71 18.30 3.28
CA SER A 242 -28.74 18.06 2.27
C SER A 242 -29.50 16.75 2.49
N VAL A 243 -28.91 15.80 3.23
CA VAL A 243 -29.47 14.47 3.53
C VAL A 243 -29.29 14.19 5.01
N SER A 244 -30.36 13.78 5.68
CA SER A 244 -30.31 13.39 7.09
C SER A 244 -29.50 12.12 7.29
N LEU A 245 -28.66 12.07 8.32
CA LEU A 245 -27.95 10.85 8.68
C LEU A 245 -28.92 9.75 9.13
N ALA A 246 -28.78 8.57 8.53
CA ALA A 246 -29.45 7.37 9.03
C ALA A 246 -29.07 7.08 10.49
N PRO A 247 -29.96 6.51 11.32
CA PRO A 247 -29.73 6.32 12.76
C PRO A 247 -28.42 5.61 13.10
N LYS A 248 -28.03 4.57 12.35
CA LYS A 248 -26.77 3.85 12.55
C LYS A 248 -25.54 4.73 12.32
N ILE A 249 -25.58 5.58 11.29
CA ILE A 249 -24.49 6.50 10.98
C ILE A 249 -24.40 7.58 12.05
N ARG A 250 -25.55 8.16 12.44
CA ARG A 250 -25.62 9.15 13.50
C ARG A 250 -25.07 8.60 14.82
N ALA A 251 -25.48 7.40 15.22
CA ALA A 251 -25.00 6.75 16.44
C ALA A 251 -23.48 6.53 16.41
N TYR A 252 -22.93 6.10 15.27
CA TYR A 252 -21.48 5.95 15.11
C TYR A 252 -20.73 7.29 15.21
N VAL A 253 -21.25 8.35 14.59
CA VAL A 253 -20.67 9.70 14.70
C VAL A 253 -20.73 10.21 16.15
N GLU A 254 -21.84 10.00 16.85
CA GLU A 254 -22.01 10.38 18.26
C GLU A 254 -21.06 9.60 19.19
N GLU A 255 -20.88 8.30 18.96
CA GLU A 255 -19.90 7.46 19.67
C GLU A 255 -18.47 7.98 19.47
N CYS A 256 -18.08 8.25 18.22
CA CYS A 256 -16.76 8.80 17.93
C CYS A 256 -16.56 10.19 18.53
N ALA A 257 -17.58 11.06 18.48
CA ALA A 257 -17.51 12.40 19.06
C ALA A 257 -17.36 12.35 20.60
N ALA A 258 -18.09 11.46 21.27
CA ALA A 258 -17.97 11.26 22.71
C ALA A 258 -16.56 10.79 23.10
N LEU A 259 -15.98 9.85 22.34
CA LEU A 259 -14.63 9.34 22.58
C LEU A 259 -13.56 10.41 22.28
N CYS A 260 -13.63 11.05 21.12
CA CYS A 260 -12.54 11.87 20.60
C CYS A 260 -12.61 13.35 21.04
N SER A 261 -13.76 13.79 21.56
CA SER A 261 -14.03 15.18 22.00
C SER A 261 -13.67 16.26 20.97
N PRO A 262 -14.15 16.19 19.73
CA PRO A 262 -13.88 17.21 18.73
C PRO A 262 -14.54 18.55 19.07
N LYS A 263 -13.96 19.65 18.60
CA LYS A 263 -14.54 20.99 18.75
C LYS A 263 -15.83 21.14 17.96
N ASN A 264 -15.82 20.65 16.72
CA ASN A 264 -16.97 20.66 15.83
C ASN A 264 -16.99 19.40 14.96
N ILE A 265 -18.14 19.11 14.35
CA ILE A 265 -18.32 18.07 13.34
C ILE A 265 -18.57 18.73 11.99
N TYR A 266 -18.05 18.12 10.92
CA TYR A 266 -18.31 18.50 9.54
C TYR A 266 -18.63 17.24 8.73
N ILE A 267 -19.78 17.20 8.06
CA ILE A 267 -20.19 16.01 7.30
C ILE A 267 -19.94 16.25 5.83
N CYS A 268 -19.01 15.48 5.26
CA CYS A 268 -18.54 15.71 3.89
C CYS A 268 -19.63 15.38 2.86
N ASN A 269 -19.92 16.33 1.99
CA ASN A 269 -20.85 16.19 0.88
C ASN A 269 -20.15 15.78 -0.43
N GLY A 270 -18.81 15.88 -0.48
CA GLY A 270 -18.00 15.49 -1.63
C GLY A 270 -18.14 16.44 -2.82
N SER A 271 -18.60 17.67 -2.64
CA SER A 271 -18.68 18.68 -3.70
C SER A 271 -17.30 19.26 -4.05
N GLU A 272 -17.17 19.82 -5.25
CA GLU A 272 -15.96 20.55 -5.64
C GLU A 272 -15.77 21.83 -4.80
N THR A 273 -16.85 22.47 -4.35
CA THR A 273 -16.80 23.63 -3.46
C THR A 273 -16.16 23.27 -2.13
N GLU A 274 -16.64 22.19 -1.49
CA GLU A 274 -16.06 21.65 -0.26
C GLU A 274 -14.58 21.32 -0.44
N TYR A 275 -14.23 20.62 -1.53
CA TYR A 275 -12.85 20.25 -1.82
C TYR A 275 -11.94 21.48 -1.94
N ASN A 276 -12.37 22.51 -2.68
CA ASN A 276 -11.60 23.74 -2.86
C ASN A 276 -11.47 24.57 -1.56
N GLU A 277 -12.49 24.58 -0.71
CA GLU A 277 -12.43 25.23 0.60
C GLU A 277 -11.42 24.54 1.52
N LEU A 278 -11.41 23.20 1.53
CA LEU A 278 -10.45 22.43 2.32
C LEU A 278 -9.01 22.56 1.80
N LEU A 279 -8.81 22.66 0.49
CA LEU A 279 -7.49 22.98 -0.08
C LEU A 279 -6.98 24.34 0.39
N LYS A 280 -7.83 25.39 0.37
CA LYS A 280 -7.47 26.72 0.89
C LYS A 280 -7.16 26.69 2.38
N LEU A 281 -7.90 25.90 3.17
CA LEU A 281 -7.63 25.70 4.59
C LEU A 281 -6.25 25.05 4.81
N LEU A 282 -5.95 23.98 4.06
CA LEU A 282 -4.67 23.28 4.14
C LEU A 282 -3.49 24.18 3.73
N GLU A 283 -3.67 24.99 2.69
CA GLU A 283 -2.66 25.96 2.24
C GLU A 283 -2.43 27.05 3.28
N LYS A 284 -3.51 27.62 3.85
CA LYS A 284 -3.44 28.59 4.96
C LYS A 284 -2.69 28.02 6.17
N ASN A 285 -2.90 26.74 6.46
CA ASN A 285 -2.21 26.02 7.54
C ASN A 285 -0.81 25.54 7.17
N LYS A 286 -0.35 25.80 5.94
CA LYS A 286 0.94 25.38 5.38
C LYS A 286 1.12 23.86 5.31
N THR A 287 0.04 23.09 5.42
CA THR A 287 0.05 21.62 5.23
C THR A 287 0.33 21.27 3.77
N ILE A 288 -0.19 22.09 2.86
CA ILE A 288 0.08 21.99 1.43
C ILE A 288 0.59 23.31 0.87
N GLN A 289 1.22 23.24 -0.29
CA GLN A 289 1.68 24.37 -1.08
C GLN A 289 1.16 24.22 -2.52
N ALA A 290 0.67 25.30 -3.13
CA ALA A 290 0.30 25.29 -4.55
C ALA A 290 1.52 25.07 -5.46
N LEU A 291 1.30 24.36 -6.57
CA LEU A 291 2.29 24.14 -7.63
C LEU A 291 1.86 24.91 -8.90
N PRO A 292 2.21 26.21 -9.03
CA PRO A 292 1.63 27.11 -10.04
C PRO A 292 2.03 26.77 -11.48
N LYS A 293 2.99 25.86 -11.69
CA LYS A 293 3.32 25.33 -13.02
C LYS A 293 2.19 24.45 -13.60
N TYR A 294 1.30 23.95 -12.74
CA TYR A 294 0.29 22.96 -13.10
C TYR A 294 -1.12 23.40 -12.68
N GLU A 295 -2.14 22.76 -13.24
CA GLU A 295 -3.54 23.10 -12.96
C GLU A 295 -4.00 22.43 -11.65
N ASN A 296 -4.32 23.22 -10.61
CA ASN A 296 -4.86 22.70 -9.34
C ASN A 296 -4.03 21.55 -8.73
N CYS A 297 -2.70 21.69 -8.76
CA CYS A 297 -1.78 20.74 -8.15
C CYS A 297 -1.20 21.28 -6.85
N TRP A 298 -0.97 20.36 -5.91
CA TRP A 298 -0.59 20.69 -4.54
C TRP A 298 0.55 19.81 -4.06
N LEU A 299 1.39 20.32 -3.17
CA LEU A 299 2.49 19.61 -2.55
C LEU A 299 2.36 19.59 -1.04
N ALA A 300 2.23 18.40 -0.46
CA ALA A 300 2.39 18.16 0.98
C ALA A 300 3.82 17.68 1.29
N ARG A 301 4.40 18.18 2.39
CA ARG A 301 5.64 17.66 2.98
C ARG A 301 5.34 17.17 4.39
N THR A 302 5.59 15.90 4.64
CA THR A 302 5.23 15.24 5.90
C THR A 302 6.34 15.37 6.95
N ASN A 303 6.01 15.03 8.21
CA ASN A 303 7.03 14.75 9.20
C ASN A 303 7.88 13.56 8.70
N PRO A 304 9.23 13.61 8.71
CA PRO A 304 10.07 12.47 8.30
C PRO A 304 9.83 11.17 9.08
N ALA A 305 9.21 11.23 10.25
CA ALA A 305 8.80 10.06 11.03
C ALA A 305 7.45 9.46 10.58
N ASP A 306 6.76 10.09 9.61
CA ASP A 306 5.46 9.69 9.06
C ASP A 306 5.49 9.71 7.51
N VAL A 307 6.17 8.74 6.90
CA VAL A 307 6.50 8.71 5.45
C VAL A 307 6.16 7.39 4.75
N ALA A 308 5.74 6.37 5.50
CA ALA A 308 5.48 5.03 4.99
C ALA A 308 4.52 4.25 5.91
N ARG A 309 4.12 3.06 5.47
CA ARG A 309 3.41 2.10 6.32
C ARG A 309 4.35 1.55 7.38
N VAL A 310 3.81 1.28 8.57
CA VAL A 310 4.53 0.69 9.69
C VAL A 310 3.94 -0.69 9.97
N GLU A 311 4.50 -1.72 9.31
CA GLU A 311 3.98 -3.09 9.36
C GLU A 311 3.99 -3.62 10.80
N SER A 312 5.06 -3.35 11.54
CA SER A 312 5.23 -3.68 12.97
C SER A 312 4.18 -3.09 13.92
N ARG A 313 3.39 -2.11 13.45
CA ARG A 313 2.33 -1.44 14.22
C ARG A 313 0.94 -1.59 13.61
N THR A 314 0.82 -2.51 12.66
CA THR A 314 -0.43 -2.83 11.98
C THR A 314 -0.90 -4.20 12.47
N PHE A 315 -2.06 -4.25 13.12
CA PHE A 315 -2.58 -5.46 13.76
C PHE A 315 -4.00 -5.79 13.31
N ILE A 316 -4.35 -7.06 13.43
CA ILE A 316 -5.69 -7.59 13.26
C ILE A 316 -6.11 -8.27 14.56
N SER A 317 -7.34 -8.04 14.98
CA SER A 317 -7.90 -8.60 16.20
C SER A 317 -9.04 -9.56 15.88
N THR A 318 -8.82 -10.80 16.26
CA THR A 318 -9.78 -11.92 16.23
C THR A 318 -9.75 -12.62 17.58
N GLU A 319 -10.82 -13.34 17.94
CA GLU A 319 -10.90 -14.08 19.20
C GLU A 319 -9.75 -15.08 19.34
N LYS A 320 -9.47 -15.82 18.25
CA LYS A 320 -8.34 -16.75 18.19
C LYS A 320 -7.24 -16.20 17.32
N LYS A 321 -5.99 -16.25 17.81
CA LYS A 321 -4.80 -15.87 17.05
C LYS A 321 -4.69 -16.61 15.70
N SER A 322 -5.04 -17.90 15.69
CA SER A 322 -5.00 -18.76 14.50
C SER A 322 -5.99 -18.38 13.41
N GLU A 323 -6.99 -17.53 13.68
CA GLU A 323 -7.89 -17.00 12.65
C GLU A 323 -7.23 -15.85 11.87
N THR A 324 -6.28 -15.15 12.50
CA THR A 324 -5.57 -14.02 11.91
C THR A 324 -4.27 -14.42 11.24
N ILE A 325 -3.44 -15.24 11.89
CA ILE A 325 -2.14 -15.69 11.37
C ILE A 325 -1.93 -17.18 11.60
N PRO A 326 -1.16 -17.88 10.74
CA PRO A 326 -0.69 -19.21 11.06
C PRO A 326 0.17 -19.23 12.33
N THR A 327 0.37 -20.41 12.90
CA THR A 327 1.31 -20.58 14.02
C THR A 327 2.71 -20.86 13.46
N PRO A 328 3.66 -19.91 13.56
CA PRO A 328 5.03 -20.16 13.10
C PRO A 328 5.69 -21.25 13.94
N ARG A 329 6.68 -21.94 13.37
CA ARG A 329 7.50 -22.91 14.09
C ARG A 329 8.12 -22.25 15.32
N LYS A 330 8.21 -23.00 16.42
CA LYS A 330 8.72 -22.48 17.70
C LYS A 330 10.09 -21.79 17.52
N GLY A 331 10.20 -20.55 18.00
CA GLY A 331 11.42 -19.74 17.90
C GLY A 331 11.55 -18.92 16.60
N VAL A 332 10.62 -19.08 15.66
CA VAL A 332 10.56 -18.28 14.43
C VAL A 332 9.59 -17.11 14.62
N ALA A 333 10.01 -15.91 14.20
CA ALA A 333 9.13 -14.76 14.14
C ALA A 333 8.17 -14.89 12.96
N GLY A 334 6.88 -14.66 13.19
CA GLY A 334 5.87 -14.69 12.12
C GLY A 334 6.00 -13.48 11.20
N GLU A 335 5.89 -13.71 9.89
CA GLU A 335 6.02 -12.68 8.85
C GLU A 335 4.69 -12.40 8.12
N LEU A 336 3.63 -13.17 8.42
CA LEU A 336 2.36 -13.23 7.69
C LEU A 336 1.23 -12.42 8.33
N GLY A 337 1.59 -11.38 9.10
CA GLY A 337 0.67 -10.49 9.80
C GLY A 337 0.92 -10.42 11.29
N ASN A 338 0.28 -9.45 11.96
CA ASN A 338 0.34 -9.31 13.41
C ASN A 338 -1.05 -9.45 14.02
N TRP A 339 -1.17 -10.32 15.02
CA TRP A 339 -2.39 -10.46 15.80
C TRP A 339 -2.28 -9.68 17.11
N ILE A 340 -3.39 -9.09 17.54
CA ILE A 340 -3.57 -8.49 18.86
C ILE A 340 -4.85 -9.02 19.49
N SER A 341 -4.80 -9.34 20.79
CA SER A 341 -6.00 -9.81 21.50
C SER A 341 -7.09 -8.73 21.52
N PRO A 342 -8.39 -9.08 21.55
CA PRO A 342 -9.45 -8.09 21.67
C PRO A 342 -9.27 -7.16 22.87
N GLY A 343 -8.85 -7.70 24.03
CA GLY A 343 -8.59 -6.90 25.23
C GLY A 343 -7.42 -5.93 25.09
N ASP A 344 -6.32 -6.35 24.45
CA ASP A 344 -5.17 -5.46 24.21
C ASP A 344 -5.48 -4.40 23.14
N MET A 345 -6.32 -4.74 22.16
CA MET A 345 -6.83 -3.77 21.18
C MET A 345 -7.65 -2.68 21.89
N ASP A 346 -8.60 -3.07 22.74
CA ASP A 346 -9.43 -2.13 23.50
C ASP A 346 -8.57 -1.23 24.40
N LYS A 347 -7.58 -1.80 25.09
CA LYS A 347 -6.60 -1.03 25.88
C LYS A 347 -5.83 -0.03 25.01
N ALA A 348 -5.33 -0.46 23.86
CA ALA A 348 -4.59 0.41 22.95
C ALA A 348 -5.42 1.60 22.46
N ILE A 349 -6.72 1.38 22.21
CA ILE A 349 -7.69 2.42 21.83
C ILE A 349 -7.90 3.41 22.99
N LEU A 350 -8.20 2.90 24.20
CA LEU A 350 -8.45 3.73 25.39
C LEU A 350 -7.23 4.55 25.82
N GLU A 351 -6.03 4.08 25.56
CA GLU A 351 -4.83 4.88 25.79
C GLU A 351 -4.75 6.10 24.87
N ARG A 352 -5.29 6.02 23.65
CA ARG A 352 -5.00 6.93 22.52
C ARG A 352 -6.12 7.88 22.15
N PHE A 353 -7.34 7.38 22.02
CA PHE A 353 -8.45 8.12 21.43
C PHE A 353 -9.18 9.10 22.36
N PRO A 354 -9.27 8.88 23.69
CA PRO A 354 -9.93 9.83 24.58
C PRO A 354 -9.38 11.27 24.42
N GLY A 355 -10.22 12.17 23.93
CA GLY A 355 -9.87 13.58 23.71
C GLY A 355 -8.87 13.85 22.57
N CYS A 356 -8.57 12.88 21.70
CA CYS A 356 -7.54 13.02 20.66
C CYS A 356 -7.86 14.09 19.60
N MET A 357 -9.13 14.47 19.44
CA MET A 357 -9.57 15.49 18.48
C MET A 357 -9.90 16.82 19.15
N LYS A 358 -9.53 17.01 20.42
CA LYS A 358 -9.76 18.28 21.12
C LYS A 358 -9.26 19.45 20.28
N ASP A 359 -10.09 20.48 20.18
CA ASP A 359 -9.83 21.70 19.41
C ASP A 359 -9.75 21.52 17.88
N ARG A 360 -10.00 20.31 17.36
CA ARG A 360 -10.04 20.00 15.92
C ARG A 360 -11.47 19.74 15.44
N THR A 361 -11.67 19.86 14.13
CA THR A 361 -12.90 19.43 13.46
C THR A 361 -12.84 17.92 13.20
N MET A 362 -13.91 17.22 13.54
CA MET A 362 -14.15 15.85 13.11
C MET A 362 -14.88 15.85 11.77
N TYR A 363 -14.24 15.34 10.73
CA TYR A 363 -14.81 15.15 9.41
C TYR A 363 -15.44 13.77 9.30
N VAL A 364 -16.68 13.71 8.81
CA VAL A 364 -17.40 12.48 8.51
C VAL A 364 -17.40 12.27 7.01
N ILE A 365 -16.68 11.26 6.54
CA ILE A 365 -16.45 10.94 5.13
C ILE A 365 -17.30 9.71 4.76
N PRO A 366 -18.48 9.89 4.15
CA PRO A 366 -19.20 8.77 3.53
C PRO A 366 -18.53 8.40 2.20
N PHE A 367 -18.07 7.16 2.06
CA PHE A 367 -17.38 6.72 0.84
C PHE A 367 -17.81 5.32 0.38
N SER A 368 -17.76 5.11 -0.93
CA SER A 368 -17.97 3.83 -1.60
C SER A 368 -16.65 3.31 -2.17
N MET A 369 -16.34 2.06 -1.84
CA MET A 369 -15.33 1.25 -2.52
C MET A 369 -16.01 0.50 -3.66
N GLY A 370 -15.63 0.83 -4.89
CA GLY A 370 -16.28 0.40 -6.13
C GLY A 370 -17.33 1.41 -6.62
N PRO A 371 -17.82 1.25 -7.86
CA PRO A 371 -18.86 2.10 -8.43
C PRO A 371 -20.09 2.12 -7.52
N VAL A 372 -20.62 3.31 -7.24
CA VAL A 372 -21.75 3.47 -6.31
C VAL A 372 -22.96 2.69 -6.82
N GLY A 373 -23.44 1.74 -6.01
CA GLY A 373 -24.56 0.86 -6.36
C GLY A 373 -24.16 -0.43 -7.08
N SER A 374 -22.87 -0.67 -7.35
CA SER A 374 -22.41 -1.98 -7.84
C SER A 374 -22.71 -3.08 -6.81
N PRO A 375 -23.10 -4.29 -7.23
CA PRO A 375 -23.28 -5.43 -6.33
C PRO A 375 -21.98 -5.88 -5.64
N LEU A 376 -20.82 -5.47 -6.17
CA LEU A 376 -19.51 -5.72 -5.56
C LEU A 376 -19.04 -4.55 -4.70
N SER A 377 -19.71 -3.39 -4.76
CA SER A 377 -19.32 -2.25 -3.95
C SER A 377 -19.60 -2.47 -2.46
N LYS A 378 -18.81 -1.82 -1.61
CA LYS A 378 -19.03 -1.78 -0.17
C LYS A 378 -18.84 -0.35 0.32
N ILE A 379 -19.67 0.07 1.25
CA ILE A 379 -19.68 1.44 1.78
C ILE A 379 -18.99 1.47 3.14
N GLY A 380 -18.23 2.55 3.39
CA GLY A 380 -17.65 2.86 4.67
C GLY A 380 -17.95 4.30 5.10
N ILE A 381 -17.87 4.54 6.41
CA ILE A 381 -17.92 5.88 6.99
C ILE A 381 -16.60 6.10 7.73
N GLU A 382 -15.78 7.01 7.20
CA GLU A 382 -14.50 7.38 7.83
C GLU A 382 -14.63 8.67 8.65
N ILE A 383 -14.25 8.57 9.92
CA ILE A 383 -14.14 9.69 10.84
C ILE A 383 -12.68 10.09 10.93
N THR A 384 -12.36 11.36 10.67
CA THR A 384 -10.98 11.86 10.68
C THR A 384 -10.88 13.29 11.17
N ASP A 385 -9.76 13.67 11.76
CA ASP A 385 -9.43 15.06 12.14
C ASP A 385 -8.49 15.76 11.14
N SER A 386 -8.25 15.15 9.97
CA SER A 386 -7.30 15.63 8.96
C SER A 386 -8.00 16.04 7.66
N PRO A 387 -7.98 17.34 7.30
CA PRO A 387 -8.48 17.79 5.99
C PRO A 387 -7.67 17.22 4.81
N TYR A 388 -6.38 16.90 5.00
CA TYR A 388 -5.57 16.24 3.96
C TYR A 388 -6.13 14.85 3.63
N VAL A 389 -6.60 14.12 4.65
CA VAL A 389 -7.26 12.82 4.48
C VAL A 389 -8.59 12.99 3.73
N VAL A 390 -9.39 14.00 4.08
CA VAL A 390 -10.64 14.31 3.36
C VAL A 390 -10.37 14.55 1.87
N CYS A 391 -9.46 15.46 1.54
CA CYS A 391 -9.08 15.78 0.16
C CYS A 391 -8.55 14.55 -0.60
N SER A 392 -7.73 13.72 0.05
CA SER A 392 -7.18 12.52 -0.56
C SER A 392 -8.23 11.41 -0.76
N MET A 393 -9.14 11.23 0.21
CA MET A 393 -10.26 10.28 0.11
C MET A 393 -11.24 10.69 -0.99
N LYS A 394 -11.46 12.00 -1.21
CA LYS A 394 -12.26 12.52 -2.32
C LYS A 394 -11.70 12.09 -3.69
N ILE A 395 -10.38 12.00 -3.81
CA ILE A 395 -9.71 11.51 -5.03
C ILE A 395 -9.77 9.97 -5.09
N MET A 396 -9.42 9.29 -4.00
CA MET A 396 -9.19 7.84 -3.99
C MET A 396 -10.45 6.99 -3.87
N THR A 397 -11.58 7.58 -3.46
CA THR A 397 -12.86 6.89 -3.29
C THR A 397 -13.99 7.68 -3.95
N ARG A 398 -15.17 7.06 -4.12
CA ARG A 398 -16.38 7.84 -4.43
C ARG A 398 -16.94 8.34 -3.11
N MET A 399 -16.82 9.63 -2.85
CA MET A 399 -17.18 10.26 -1.59
C MET A 399 -18.37 11.22 -1.75
N GLY A 400 -19.28 11.23 -0.78
CA GLY A 400 -20.25 12.32 -0.60
C GLY A 400 -21.71 11.89 -0.45
N THR A 401 -22.61 12.83 -0.72
CA THR A 401 -24.06 12.69 -0.47
C THR A 401 -24.69 11.46 -1.15
N LYS A 402 -24.31 11.17 -2.39
CA LYS A 402 -24.83 9.99 -3.13
C LYS A 402 -24.52 8.66 -2.43
N VAL A 403 -23.43 8.59 -1.68
CA VAL A 403 -23.08 7.41 -0.88
C VAL A 403 -24.02 7.26 0.31
N LEU A 404 -24.35 8.37 1.00
CA LEU A 404 -25.32 8.35 2.09
C LEU A 404 -26.71 7.92 1.61
N GLU A 405 -27.15 8.45 0.47
CA GLU A 405 -28.43 8.07 -0.16
C GLU A 405 -28.46 6.59 -0.52
N THR A 406 -27.37 6.07 -1.10
CA THR A 406 -27.25 4.65 -1.48
C THR A 406 -27.19 3.74 -0.25
N LEU A 407 -26.52 4.17 0.81
CA LEU A 407 -26.38 3.40 2.04
C LEU A 407 -27.72 3.26 2.78
N GLY A 408 -28.48 4.35 2.92
CA GLY A 408 -29.70 4.38 3.73
C GLY A 408 -29.45 3.82 5.14
N ASN A 409 -30.22 2.80 5.54
CA ASN A 409 -30.07 2.10 6.83
C ASN A 409 -29.18 0.84 6.77
N GLY A 410 -28.48 0.64 5.65
CA GLY A 410 -27.60 -0.50 5.43
C GLY A 410 -26.39 -0.53 6.38
N ASP A 411 -25.70 -1.67 6.39
CA ASP A 411 -24.45 -1.81 7.14
C ASP A 411 -23.28 -1.20 6.36
N PHE A 412 -22.31 -0.70 7.11
CA PHE A 412 -21.13 -0.05 6.57
C PHE A 412 -19.89 -0.43 7.38
N VAL A 413 -18.72 -0.28 6.78
CA VAL A 413 -17.44 -0.42 7.48
C VAL A 413 -17.16 0.84 8.28
N LYS A 414 -16.97 0.67 9.59
CA LYS A 414 -16.65 1.77 10.50
C LYS A 414 -15.15 2.05 10.44
N CYS A 415 -14.79 3.25 10.03
CA CYS A 415 -13.40 3.69 9.93
C CYS A 415 -13.19 4.87 10.89
N LEU A 416 -12.32 4.74 11.89
CA LEU A 416 -11.96 5.81 12.82
C LEU A 416 -10.47 6.13 12.69
N HIS A 417 -10.17 7.38 12.40
CA HIS A 417 -8.81 7.88 12.22
C HIS A 417 -8.58 9.14 13.07
N SER A 418 -7.41 9.25 13.68
CA SER A 418 -6.88 10.52 14.20
C SER A 418 -5.39 10.63 13.92
N VAL A 419 -4.93 11.83 13.54
CA VAL A 419 -3.49 12.13 13.46
C VAL A 419 -2.79 12.07 14.81
N GLY A 420 -3.55 12.07 15.90
CA GLY A 420 -3.08 11.98 17.26
C GLY A 420 -2.57 13.30 17.84
N LEU A 421 -2.40 13.29 19.16
CA LEU A 421 -1.79 14.35 19.93
C LEU A 421 -0.52 13.80 20.57
N PRO A 422 0.67 14.16 20.03
CA PRO A 422 1.93 13.82 20.67
C PRO A 422 1.94 14.23 22.13
N LYS A 423 2.50 13.38 22.99
CA LYS A 423 2.70 13.74 24.38
C LYS A 423 3.66 14.93 24.48
N ALA A 424 3.53 15.72 25.54
CA ALA A 424 4.40 16.87 25.77
C ALA A 424 5.89 16.51 25.87
N ASP A 425 6.19 15.26 26.24
CA ASP A 425 7.53 14.68 26.37
C ASP A 425 7.95 13.79 25.17
N SER A 426 7.23 13.84 24.04
CA SER A 426 7.59 13.10 22.82
C SER A 426 9.00 13.42 22.34
N ASN A 427 9.78 12.39 22.00
CA ASN A 427 11.13 12.58 21.43
C ASN A 427 11.10 12.94 19.94
N VAL A 428 9.95 12.75 19.29
CA VAL A 428 9.75 13.13 17.89
C VAL A 428 9.27 14.58 17.84
N PRO A 429 10.01 15.50 17.17
CA PRO A 429 9.61 16.89 17.06
C PRO A 429 8.26 17.01 16.34
N THR A 430 7.38 17.83 16.91
CA THR A 430 6.11 18.19 16.29
C THR A 430 6.34 19.10 15.09
N VAL A 431 5.76 18.74 13.94
CA VAL A 431 5.75 19.56 12.73
C VAL A 431 4.34 20.12 12.58
N THR A 432 4.15 21.43 12.82
CA THR A 432 2.81 22.04 12.85
C THR A 432 2.04 21.87 11.54
N SER A 433 2.73 21.91 10.40
CA SER A 433 2.13 21.70 9.08
C SER A 433 1.70 20.24 8.82
N TRP A 434 2.23 19.28 9.57
CA TRP A 434 1.92 17.86 9.43
C TRP A 434 1.74 17.19 10.80
N PRO A 435 0.53 17.24 11.38
CA PRO A 435 0.27 16.60 12.65
C PRO A 435 0.37 15.07 12.53
N CYS A 436 1.07 14.45 13.47
CA CYS A 436 1.24 13.00 13.61
C CYS A 436 1.72 12.69 15.05
N ASP A 437 1.56 11.46 15.52
CA ASP A 437 2.07 10.94 16.79
C ASP A 437 2.88 9.65 16.56
N PRO A 438 4.11 9.75 16.02
CA PRO A 438 4.87 8.60 15.53
C PRO A 438 5.34 7.63 16.61
N GLU A 439 5.39 8.02 17.89
CA GLU A 439 5.72 7.10 18.97
C GLU A 439 4.54 6.19 19.32
N ARG A 440 3.31 6.65 19.10
CA ARG A 440 2.08 5.97 19.50
C ARG A 440 1.26 5.47 18.32
N THR A 441 1.74 5.63 17.09
CA THR A 441 1.08 5.14 15.88
C THR A 441 0.64 3.70 16.02
N ILE A 442 -0.62 3.40 15.71
CA ILE A 442 -1.15 2.04 15.67
C ILE A 442 -2.29 1.96 14.66
N ILE A 443 -2.34 0.88 13.88
CA ILE A 443 -3.37 0.63 12.88
C ILE A 443 -4.01 -0.72 13.20
N LEU A 444 -5.29 -0.72 13.51
CA LEU A 444 -6.04 -1.84 14.06
C LEU A 444 -7.21 -2.21 13.14
N HIS A 445 -7.44 -3.50 12.98
CA HIS A 445 -8.54 -4.04 12.18
C HIS A 445 -9.28 -5.08 13.02
N LYS A 446 -10.62 -4.99 13.08
CA LYS A 446 -11.48 -5.95 13.77
C LYS A 446 -12.49 -6.52 12.77
N PRO A 447 -12.11 -7.58 12.04
CA PRO A 447 -12.94 -8.10 10.95
C PRO A 447 -14.33 -8.56 11.39
N ALA A 448 -14.47 -9.12 12.60
CA ALA A 448 -15.74 -9.56 13.14
C ALA A 448 -16.80 -8.45 13.27
N LYS A 449 -16.37 -7.18 13.35
CA LYS A 449 -17.26 -6.00 13.44
C LYS A 449 -17.16 -5.07 12.23
N ASN A 450 -16.36 -5.43 11.21
CA ASN A 450 -16.00 -4.53 10.10
C ASN A 450 -15.53 -3.15 10.60
N GLU A 451 -14.66 -3.15 11.61
CA GLU A 451 -14.13 -1.94 12.25
C GLU A 451 -12.64 -1.75 11.93
N ILE A 452 -12.26 -0.52 11.61
CA ILE A 452 -10.89 -0.09 11.38
C ILE A 452 -10.63 1.10 12.29
N VAL A 453 -9.55 1.05 13.05
CA VAL A 453 -9.13 2.12 13.96
C VAL A 453 -7.67 2.45 13.71
N SER A 454 -7.36 3.69 13.35
CA SER A 454 -6.00 4.15 13.05
C SER A 454 -5.66 5.41 13.82
N TYR A 455 -4.50 5.43 14.46
CA TYR A 455 -4.06 6.55 15.28
C TYR A 455 -2.62 6.92 14.95
N GLY A 456 -2.33 8.22 14.96
CA GLY A 456 -0.97 8.77 15.05
C GLY A 456 -0.24 8.94 13.73
N SER A 457 -0.86 8.68 12.58
CA SER A 457 -0.21 8.75 11.26
C SER A 457 -1.14 9.41 10.25
N GLY A 458 -0.71 10.52 9.65
CA GLY A 458 -1.44 11.19 8.55
C GLY A 458 -1.14 10.62 7.17
N TYR A 459 -0.14 9.74 7.03
CA TYR A 459 0.36 9.27 5.74
C TYR A 459 -0.45 8.13 5.10
N GLY A 460 -0.92 8.36 3.87
CA GLY A 460 -1.26 7.34 2.87
C GLY A 460 -2.03 6.13 3.40
N GLY A 461 -1.44 4.93 3.27
CA GLY A 461 -2.11 3.67 3.62
C GLY A 461 -2.46 3.47 5.10
N ASN A 462 -2.01 4.36 6.00
CA ASN A 462 -2.37 4.34 7.41
C ASN A 462 -3.59 5.25 7.69
N SER A 463 -3.86 6.25 6.84
CA SER A 463 -4.89 7.26 7.05
C SER A 463 -6.02 7.23 6.02
N LEU A 464 -5.75 6.79 4.79
CA LEU A 464 -6.77 6.56 3.75
C LEU A 464 -7.39 5.18 3.98
N LEU A 465 -8.31 5.08 4.94
CA LEU A 465 -8.73 3.78 5.49
C LEU A 465 -9.50 2.92 4.48
N GLY A 466 -10.11 3.54 3.47
CA GLY A 466 -10.69 2.83 2.32
C GLY A 466 -9.69 1.98 1.54
N LYS A 467 -8.41 2.37 1.47
CA LYS A 467 -7.41 1.77 0.57
C LYS A 467 -6.89 0.42 1.05
N LYS A 468 -5.90 0.40 1.96
CA LYS A 468 -5.25 -0.87 2.37
C LYS A 468 -5.99 -1.54 3.54
N CYS A 469 -6.48 -0.75 4.49
CA CYS A 469 -7.16 -1.25 5.68
C CYS A 469 -8.50 -1.89 5.32
N PHE A 470 -9.33 -1.18 4.56
CA PHE A 470 -10.59 -1.71 4.08
C PHE A 470 -10.38 -2.60 2.86
N ALA A 471 -9.97 -2.09 1.71
CA ALA A 471 -10.11 -2.85 0.48
C ALA A 471 -9.23 -4.11 0.36
N LEU A 472 -8.23 -4.31 1.23
CA LEU A 472 -7.48 -5.57 1.31
C LEU A 472 -7.70 -6.33 2.62
N ARG A 473 -7.45 -5.75 3.80
CA ARG A 473 -7.51 -6.53 5.05
C ARG A 473 -8.94 -6.90 5.45
N ILE A 474 -9.80 -5.92 5.67
CA ILE A 474 -11.22 -6.18 5.93
C ILE A 474 -11.87 -6.80 4.68
N GLY A 475 -11.54 -6.29 3.50
CA GLY A 475 -12.02 -6.74 2.21
C GLY A 475 -11.78 -8.23 1.98
N SER A 476 -10.58 -8.75 2.23
CA SER A 476 -10.27 -10.17 2.06
C SER A 476 -11.02 -11.06 3.05
N THR A 477 -11.31 -10.56 4.25
CA THR A 477 -12.13 -11.29 5.22
C THR A 477 -13.59 -11.37 4.77
N ILE A 478 -14.14 -10.25 4.30
CA ILE A 478 -15.49 -10.22 3.69
C ILE A 478 -15.53 -11.13 2.46
N ALA A 479 -14.49 -11.07 1.63
CA ALA A 479 -14.36 -11.87 0.41
C ALA A 479 -14.37 -13.37 0.69
N ARG A 480 -13.62 -13.81 1.71
CA ARG A 480 -13.66 -15.20 2.19
C ARG A 480 -15.08 -15.60 2.60
N ASN A 481 -15.74 -14.79 3.42
CA ASN A 481 -17.05 -15.11 3.98
C ASN A 481 -18.16 -15.14 2.91
N GLU A 482 -18.02 -14.34 1.85
CA GLU A 482 -19.04 -14.16 0.80
C GLU A 482 -18.68 -14.86 -0.53
N GLY A 483 -17.58 -15.62 -0.59
CA GLY A 483 -17.18 -16.39 -1.76
C GLY A 483 -16.62 -15.58 -2.94
N TRP A 484 -15.81 -14.56 -2.66
CA TRP A 484 -15.10 -13.74 -3.66
C TRP A 484 -13.64 -13.46 -3.24
N LEU A 485 -12.88 -12.68 -4.00
CA LEU A 485 -11.45 -12.40 -3.78
C LEU A 485 -11.16 -10.89 -3.70
N ALA A 486 -10.38 -10.47 -2.70
CA ALA A 486 -9.92 -9.08 -2.56
C ALA A 486 -8.39 -9.05 -2.60
N GLU A 487 -7.84 -8.51 -3.68
CA GLU A 487 -6.46 -8.79 -4.07
C GLU A 487 -5.65 -7.52 -4.35
N HIS A 488 -4.36 -7.57 -4.04
CA HIS A 488 -3.40 -6.50 -4.35
C HIS A 488 -2.96 -6.56 -5.82
N MET A 489 -3.93 -6.43 -6.71
CA MET A 489 -3.78 -6.58 -8.15
C MET A 489 -4.16 -5.31 -8.90
N LEU A 490 -3.38 -4.99 -9.94
CA LEU A 490 -3.88 -4.13 -11.01
C LEU A 490 -4.93 -4.87 -11.85
N ILE A 491 -5.70 -4.12 -12.63
CA ILE A 491 -6.57 -4.63 -13.70
C ILE A 491 -6.32 -3.78 -14.96
N LEU A 492 -6.00 -4.44 -16.07
CA LEU A 492 -5.86 -3.80 -17.38
C LEU A 492 -6.68 -4.52 -18.44
N GLY A 493 -7.17 -3.77 -19.42
CA GLY A 493 -7.65 -4.27 -20.70
C GLY A 493 -6.53 -4.20 -21.74
N ILE A 494 -6.36 -5.26 -22.51
CA ILE A 494 -5.45 -5.28 -23.65
C ILE A 494 -6.22 -5.67 -24.91
N THR A 495 -6.10 -4.86 -25.95
CA THR A 495 -6.65 -5.12 -27.28
C THR A 495 -5.52 -5.44 -28.23
N ASN A 496 -5.59 -6.60 -28.90
CA ASN A 496 -4.60 -7.00 -29.89
C ASN A 496 -4.86 -6.35 -31.27
N PRO A 497 -3.95 -6.48 -32.24
CA PRO A 497 -4.11 -5.91 -33.58
C PRO A 497 -5.33 -6.42 -34.37
N LYS A 498 -5.94 -7.54 -33.93
CA LYS A 498 -7.17 -8.10 -34.51
C LYS A 498 -8.43 -7.52 -33.87
N GLY A 499 -8.30 -6.52 -32.98
CA GLY A 499 -9.42 -5.89 -32.28
C GLY A 499 -9.98 -6.71 -31.11
N LYS A 500 -9.35 -7.82 -30.73
CA LYS A 500 -9.81 -8.68 -29.64
C LYS A 500 -9.30 -8.19 -28.30
N LYS A 501 -10.23 -7.81 -27.42
CA LYS A 501 -9.94 -7.33 -26.06
C LYS A 501 -10.00 -8.45 -25.03
N ARG A 502 -9.05 -8.44 -24.09
CA ARG A 502 -8.94 -9.35 -22.94
C ARG A 502 -8.60 -8.55 -21.69
N TYR A 503 -9.03 -9.00 -20.51
CA TYR A 503 -8.63 -8.36 -19.25
C TYR A 503 -7.69 -9.25 -18.43
N ILE A 504 -6.70 -8.59 -17.84
CA ILE A 504 -5.63 -9.21 -17.07
C ILE A 504 -5.58 -8.56 -15.69
N ALA A 505 -5.54 -9.40 -14.65
CA ALA A 505 -5.18 -8.96 -13.30
C ALA A 505 -3.72 -9.31 -13.01
N ALA A 506 -2.99 -8.47 -12.27
CA ALA A 506 -1.60 -8.77 -11.90
C ALA A 506 -1.21 -8.33 -10.49
N ALA A 507 -0.72 -9.28 -9.69
CA ALA A 507 -0.23 -9.08 -8.33
C ALA A 507 1.30 -9.00 -8.31
N PHE A 508 1.80 -7.78 -8.10
CA PHE A 508 3.21 -7.53 -7.82
C PHE A 508 3.35 -6.77 -6.49
N PRO A 509 4.39 -7.06 -5.67
CA PRO A 509 4.68 -6.30 -4.46
C PRO A 509 4.78 -4.80 -4.72
N SER A 510 4.65 -4.00 -3.66
CA SER A 510 4.80 -2.54 -3.78
C SER A 510 6.14 -2.17 -4.43
N ALA A 511 6.11 -1.19 -5.34
CA ALA A 511 7.24 -0.76 -6.16
C ALA A 511 7.84 -1.84 -7.09
N CYS A 512 7.06 -2.85 -7.50
CA CYS A 512 7.45 -3.86 -8.50
C CYS A 512 6.73 -3.69 -9.87
N GLY A 513 6.17 -2.51 -10.16
CA GLY A 513 5.75 -2.13 -11.51
C GLY A 513 4.27 -2.26 -11.85
N LYS A 514 3.36 -2.39 -10.86
CA LYS A 514 1.91 -2.47 -11.14
C LYS A 514 1.39 -1.26 -11.94
N THR A 515 1.60 -0.04 -11.43
CA THR A 515 1.18 1.20 -12.12
C THR A 515 1.78 1.34 -13.51
N ASN A 516 3.05 0.95 -13.71
CA ASN A 516 3.68 0.96 -15.04
C ASN A 516 3.00 -0.01 -16.01
N LEU A 517 2.63 -1.21 -15.56
CA LEU A 517 1.97 -2.20 -16.41
C LEU A 517 0.51 -1.82 -16.69
N ALA A 518 -0.23 -1.37 -15.68
CA ALA A 518 -1.63 -0.95 -15.80
C ALA A 518 -1.81 0.23 -16.77
N MET A 519 -0.83 1.14 -16.81
CA MET A 519 -0.84 2.34 -17.66
C MET A 519 0.18 2.27 -18.79
N MET A 520 0.58 1.07 -19.21
CA MET A 520 1.64 0.88 -20.19
C MET A 520 1.31 1.53 -21.53
N LYS A 521 2.29 2.23 -22.12
CA LYS A 521 2.29 2.52 -23.56
C LYS A 521 2.99 1.35 -24.27
N PRO A 522 2.26 0.49 -25.01
CA PRO A 522 2.87 -0.66 -25.67
C PRO A 522 3.82 -0.20 -26.78
N THR A 523 4.93 -0.92 -26.95
CA THR A 523 5.88 -0.70 -28.06
C THR A 523 5.51 -1.51 -29.28
N LEU A 524 4.81 -2.64 -29.11
CA LEU A 524 4.27 -3.41 -30.23
C LEU A 524 3.17 -2.62 -30.97
N PRO A 525 3.29 -2.43 -32.30
CA PRO A 525 2.27 -1.75 -33.10
C PRO A 525 0.92 -2.47 -33.05
N GLY A 526 -0.17 -1.71 -33.10
CA GLY A 526 -1.54 -2.23 -33.12
C GLY A 526 -2.07 -2.75 -31.78
N TYR A 527 -1.23 -2.87 -30.76
CA TYR A 527 -1.66 -3.15 -29.39
C TYR A 527 -2.16 -1.89 -28.69
N LYS A 528 -3.25 -2.03 -27.93
CA LYS A 528 -3.79 -0.96 -27.07
C LYS A 528 -3.94 -1.49 -25.65
N ILE A 529 -3.46 -0.72 -24.68
CA ILE A 529 -3.62 -0.97 -23.25
C ILE A 529 -4.58 0.07 -22.68
N GLU A 530 -5.48 -0.37 -21.82
CA GLU A 530 -6.45 0.46 -21.10
C GLU A 530 -6.43 0.08 -19.61
N CYS A 531 -6.47 1.08 -18.74
CA CYS A 531 -6.34 0.92 -17.29
C CYS A 531 -7.72 0.84 -16.64
N VAL A 532 -8.02 -0.22 -15.90
CA VAL A 532 -9.20 -0.29 -15.01
C VAL A 532 -8.82 0.11 -13.58
N GLY A 533 -7.68 -0.37 -13.09
CA GLY A 533 -7.12 -0.04 -11.77
C GLY A 533 -5.67 -0.46 -11.65
N ASP A 534 -4.89 0.16 -10.76
CA ASP A 534 -3.45 -0.05 -10.70
C ASP A 534 -2.95 -0.80 -9.44
N ASP A 535 -3.81 -1.04 -8.46
CA ASP A 535 -3.36 -1.51 -7.15
C ASP A 535 -4.28 -2.51 -6.44
N ILE A 536 -5.60 -2.42 -6.58
CA ILE A 536 -6.56 -3.31 -5.90
C ILE A 536 -7.59 -3.85 -6.89
N ALA A 537 -7.90 -5.15 -6.77
CA ALA A 537 -8.96 -5.81 -7.52
C ALA A 537 -9.91 -6.55 -6.55
N TRP A 538 -11.21 -6.34 -6.71
CA TRP A 538 -12.23 -7.20 -6.10
C TRP A 538 -12.84 -8.07 -7.18
N MET A 539 -12.75 -9.39 -7.01
CA MET A 539 -13.08 -10.36 -8.04
C MET A 539 -14.08 -11.40 -7.57
N LYS A 540 -15.15 -11.63 -8.34
CA LYS A 540 -16.19 -12.62 -8.03
C LYS A 540 -16.62 -13.35 -9.29
N PHE A 541 -16.84 -14.66 -9.19
CA PHE A 541 -17.44 -15.41 -10.28
C PHE A 541 -18.89 -14.98 -10.49
N ASP A 542 -19.25 -14.65 -11.72
CA ASP A 542 -20.65 -14.40 -12.11
C ASP A 542 -21.42 -15.72 -12.31
N LYS A 543 -22.70 -15.60 -12.67
CA LYS A 543 -23.59 -16.76 -12.85
C LYS A 543 -23.17 -17.63 -14.03
N GLU A 544 -22.44 -17.07 -14.99
CA GLU A 544 -21.90 -17.72 -16.18
C GLU A 544 -20.50 -18.33 -15.94
N GLY A 545 -20.03 -18.27 -14.68
CA GLY A 545 -18.76 -18.80 -14.23
C GLY A 545 -17.55 -17.97 -14.67
N ARG A 546 -17.71 -16.73 -15.13
CA ARG A 546 -16.59 -15.83 -15.44
C ARG A 546 -16.16 -15.07 -14.20
N LEU A 547 -14.85 -15.00 -13.95
CA LEU A 547 -14.32 -14.16 -12.88
C LEU A 547 -14.43 -12.68 -13.27
N ARG A 548 -15.34 -11.94 -12.64
CA ARG A 548 -15.53 -10.50 -12.84
C ARG A 548 -14.72 -9.70 -11.86
N ALA A 549 -14.05 -8.65 -12.30
CA ALA A 549 -13.26 -7.77 -11.45
C ALA A 549 -13.74 -6.32 -11.51
N ILE A 550 -13.78 -5.66 -10.36
CA ILE A 550 -13.87 -4.19 -10.28
C ILE A 550 -12.61 -3.63 -9.64
N ASN A 551 -12.28 -2.39 -10.02
CA ASN A 551 -11.37 -1.56 -9.23
C ASN A 551 -12.19 -0.86 -8.13
N PRO A 552 -11.97 -1.17 -6.84
CA PRO A 552 -12.70 -0.49 -5.78
C PRO A 552 -12.27 0.98 -5.60
N GLU A 553 -11.12 1.40 -6.13
CA GLU A 553 -10.58 2.75 -6.00
C GLU A 553 -11.11 3.70 -7.08
N ASN A 554 -11.04 5.01 -6.83
CA ASN A 554 -11.46 6.09 -7.72
C ASN A 554 -10.29 6.96 -8.23
N GLY A 555 -9.07 6.63 -7.81
CA GLY A 555 -7.85 7.37 -8.10
C GLY A 555 -6.63 6.47 -8.05
N PHE A 556 -5.48 7.04 -8.38
CA PHE A 556 -4.18 6.39 -8.30
C PHE A 556 -3.34 7.04 -7.22
N PHE A 557 -2.83 6.21 -6.30
CA PHE A 557 -1.89 6.63 -5.25
C PHE A 557 -0.49 6.08 -5.58
N GLY A 558 0.04 6.51 -6.71
CA GLY A 558 1.24 5.95 -7.33
C GLY A 558 2.54 6.45 -6.70
N VAL A 559 3.58 5.61 -6.76
CA VAL A 559 4.96 6.00 -6.40
C VAL A 559 5.47 6.99 -7.44
N ALA A 560 6.01 8.14 -7.01
CA ALA A 560 6.53 9.15 -7.93
C ALA A 560 7.97 8.83 -8.43
N PRO A 561 8.96 8.48 -7.58
CA PRO A 561 10.32 8.21 -8.04
C PRO A 561 10.38 7.11 -9.10
N GLY A 562 11.11 7.37 -10.19
CA GLY A 562 11.20 6.50 -11.36
C GLY A 562 10.09 6.67 -12.41
N THR A 563 9.02 7.42 -12.12
CA THR A 563 8.00 7.79 -13.12
C THR A 563 8.54 8.88 -14.05
N SER A 564 8.48 8.66 -15.35
CA SER A 564 8.97 9.59 -16.37
C SER A 564 8.25 9.35 -17.69
N MET A 565 8.44 10.20 -18.69
CA MET A 565 7.92 9.99 -20.06
C MET A 565 8.47 8.70 -20.70
N ALA A 566 9.65 8.25 -20.28
CA ALA A 566 10.22 6.99 -20.75
C ALA A 566 9.60 5.75 -20.06
N THR A 567 9.28 5.85 -18.77
CA THR A 567 8.83 4.68 -17.98
C THR A 567 7.32 4.56 -17.84
N ASN A 568 6.60 5.68 -17.84
CA ASN A 568 5.14 5.74 -17.76
C ASN A 568 4.61 7.11 -18.26
N PRO A 569 4.57 7.33 -19.59
CA PRO A 569 4.08 8.59 -20.16
C PRO A 569 2.60 8.85 -19.83
N ASN A 570 1.79 7.80 -19.66
CA ASN A 570 0.37 7.96 -19.31
C ASN A 570 0.20 8.50 -17.89
N ALA A 571 0.99 8.03 -16.92
CA ALA A 571 1.01 8.62 -15.58
C ALA A 571 1.46 10.09 -15.63
N MET A 572 2.50 10.43 -16.39
CA MET A 572 2.96 11.82 -16.54
C MET A 572 1.85 12.73 -17.10
N MET A 573 1.09 12.28 -18.09
CA MET A 573 -0.07 13.03 -18.61
C MET A 573 -1.24 13.13 -17.62
N THR A 574 -1.33 12.22 -16.65
CA THR A 574 -2.41 12.17 -15.66
C THR A 574 -2.19 13.15 -14.50
N ILE A 575 -0.94 13.26 -14.03
CA ILE A 575 -0.61 13.83 -12.70
C ILE A 575 -0.41 15.36 -12.70
N PHE A 576 -0.36 16.03 -13.85
CA PHE A 576 -0.13 17.48 -13.92
C PHE A 576 -1.43 18.32 -13.93
N ARG A 577 -2.54 17.74 -13.47
CA ARG A 577 -3.76 18.47 -13.12
C ARG A 577 -4.51 17.81 -11.96
N ASN A 578 -5.17 18.61 -11.12
CA ASN A 578 -6.00 18.14 -9.98
C ASN A 578 -5.33 17.06 -9.11
N THR A 579 -4.05 17.22 -8.80
CA THR A 579 -3.23 16.18 -8.17
C THR A 579 -2.57 16.67 -6.89
N MET A 580 -2.66 15.84 -5.85
CA MET A 580 -1.96 16.06 -4.58
C MET A 580 -0.66 15.24 -4.57
N PHE A 581 0.48 15.90 -4.60
CA PHE A 581 1.79 15.28 -4.42
C PHE A 581 2.19 15.27 -2.95
N THR A 582 2.93 14.26 -2.52
CA THR A 582 3.39 14.12 -1.13
C THR A 582 4.84 13.65 -1.09
N ASN A 583 5.70 14.44 -0.44
CA ASN A 583 7.14 14.21 -0.27
C ASN A 583 7.97 14.13 -1.56
N VAL A 584 7.53 14.77 -2.65
CA VAL A 584 8.39 15.03 -3.82
C VAL A 584 9.19 16.32 -3.60
N ALA A 585 10.20 16.57 -4.44
CA ALA A 585 10.90 17.84 -4.47
C ALA A 585 10.08 18.89 -5.25
N ALA A 586 10.31 20.17 -4.95
CA ALA A 586 9.74 21.30 -5.69
C ALA A 586 10.83 22.00 -6.51
N THR A 587 10.46 22.50 -7.69
CA THR A 587 11.35 23.30 -8.55
C THR A 587 11.03 24.79 -8.45
N SER A 588 12.02 25.64 -8.73
CA SER A 588 11.90 27.11 -8.62
C SER A 588 10.85 27.74 -9.54
N ASP A 589 10.48 27.06 -10.62
CA ASP A 589 9.41 27.46 -11.53
C ASP A 589 8.00 26.99 -11.08
N GLY A 590 7.88 26.45 -9.87
CA GLY A 590 6.61 25.99 -9.29
C GLY A 590 6.18 24.59 -9.70
N GLY A 591 7.10 23.78 -10.21
CA GLY A 591 6.89 22.37 -10.58
C GLY A 591 7.37 21.38 -9.52
N VAL A 592 7.50 20.12 -9.94
CA VAL A 592 7.95 18.99 -9.09
C VAL A 592 9.20 18.32 -9.66
N PHE A 593 9.96 17.66 -8.79
CA PHE A 593 11.10 16.83 -9.17
C PHE A 593 11.19 15.56 -8.30
N TRP A 594 11.72 14.49 -8.88
CA TRP A 594 12.12 13.26 -8.21
C TRP A 594 13.18 12.53 -9.04
N GLU A 595 13.85 11.55 -8.42
CA GLU A 595 14.85 10.71 -9.08
C GLU A 595 14.25 10.00 -10.31
N GLY A 596 14.86 10.19 -11.48
CA GLY A 596 14.39 9.70 -12.78
C GLY A 596 13.91 10.79 -13.74
N LEU A 597 13.73 12.03 -13.28
CA LEU A 597 13.36 13.18 -14.12
C LEU A 597 14.55 14.02 -14.59
N GLU A 598 15.79 13.59 -14.36
CA GLU A 598 16.99 14.39 -14.63
C GLU A 598 17.09 14.84 -16.09
N LYS A 599 16.54 14.05 -17.02
CA LYS A 599 16.50 14.32 -18.47
C LYS A 599 15.28 15.13 -18.93
N GLU A 600 14.30 15.35 -18.06
CA GLU A 600 13.02 15.99 -18.38
C GLU A 600 12.87 17.40 -17.81
N ILE A 601 13.77 17.79 -16.91
CA ILE A 601 13.80 19.13 -16.32
C ILE A 601 15.06 19.89 -16.73
N ASP A 602 14.92 21.21 -16.87
CA ASP A 602 16.06 22.10 -17.12
C ASP A 602 17.11 21.98 -15.99
N ASN A 603 18.39 22.01 -16.38
CA ASN A 603 19.52 21.96 -15.46
C ASN A 603 19.69 23.22 -14.60
N ASN A 604 19.11 24.34 -15.03
CA ASN A 604 19.23 25.63 -14.34
C ASN A 604 18.19 25.85 -13.23
N LEU A 605 17.22 24.95 -13.07
CA LEU A 605 16.20 25.07 -12.02
C LEU A 605 16.79 24.80 -10.65
N GLU A 606 16.46 25.67 -9.68
CA GLU A 606 16.75 25.37 -8.28
C GLU A 606 15.74 24.35 -7.75
N ILE A 607 16.23 23.37 -6.98
CA ILE A 607 15.41 22.29 -6.43
C ILE A 607 15.39 22.41 -4.91
N THR A 608 14.20 22.33 -4.33
CA THR A 608 13.99 22.18 -2.89
C THR A 608 13.54 20.75 -2.61
N ASP A 609 14.30 20.01 -1.81
CA ASP A 609 13.98 18.62 -1.46
C ASP A 609 12.67 18.48 -0.68
N TRP A 610 12.24 17.24 -0.51
CA TRP A 610 11.02 16.89 0.24
C TRP A 610 11.06 17.29 1.71
N ARG A 611 12.25 17.59 2.27
CA ARG A 611 12.45 18.08 3.64
C ARG A 611 12.48 19.61 3.71
N GLY A 612 12.25 20.30 2.58
CA GLY A 612 12.24 21.75 2.50
C GLY A 612 13.64 22.40 2.45
N LYS A 613 14.68 21.65 2.07
CA LYS A 613 16.07 22.14 1.99
C LYS A 613 16.50 22.32 0.54
N LYS A 614 17.38 23.29 0.28
CA LYS A 614 18.03 23.44 -1.03
C LYS A 614 18.77 22.15 -1.39
N TRP A 615 18.58 21.69 -2.61
CA TRP A 615 19.15 20.46 -3.14
C TRP A 615 19.77 20.70 -4.51
N ALA A 616 20.88 20.01 -4.79
CA ALA A 616 21.57 20.10 -6.08
C ALA A 616 21.71 18.70 -6.71
N LYS A 617 21.65 18.63 -8.04
CA LYS A 617 21.88 17.39 -8.79
C LYS A 617 23.25 16.80 -8.39
N GLY A 618 23.28 15.50 -8.10
CA GLY A 618 24.49 14.81 -7.61
C GLY A 618 24.68 14.82 -6.08
N SER A 619 23.75 15.41 -5.31
CA SER A 619 23.75 15.29 -3.85
C SER A 619 23.65 13.83 -3.39
N LYS A 620 24.24 13.51 -2.24
CA LYS A 620 24.23 12.14 -1.68
C LYS A 620 22.85 11.70 -1.15
N THR A 621 21.98 12.65 -0.84
CA THR A 621 20.61 12.40 -0.40
C THR A 621 19.66 12.55 -1.57
N PRO A 622 18.57 11.77 -1.64
CA PRO A 622 17.57 11.95 -2.69
C PRO A 622 16.80 13.27 -2.48
N ALA A 623 16.38 13.89 -3.59
CA ALA A 623 15.54 15.07 -3.63
C ALA A 623 14.10 14.75 -3.19
N ALA A 624 13.55 13.62 -3.63
CA ALA A 624 12.25 13.13 -3.21
C ALA A 624 12.39 12.00 -2.19
N HIS A 625 11.38 11.78 -1.35
CA HIS A 625 11.35 10.56 -0.54
C HIS A 625 11.22 9.34 -1.48
N PRO A 626 11.94 8.21 -1.26
CA PRO A 626 11.85 7.03 -2.13
C PRO A 626 10.45 6.41 -2.27
N ASN A 627 9.58 6.68 -1.30
CA ASN A 627 8.16 6.30 -1.31
C ASN A 627 7.23 7.53 -1.37
N SER A 628 7.70 8.65 -1.95
CA SER A 628 6.84 9.79 -2.27
C SER A 628 5.78 9.41 -3.29
N ARG A 629 4.65 10.11 -3.24
CA ARG A 629 3.42 9.71 -3.92
C ARG A 629 2.80 10.87 -4.69
N PHE A 630 2.13 10.53 -5.79
CA PHE A 630 1.07 11.36 -6.35
C PHE A 630 -0.28 10.71 -6.02
N CYS A 631 -1.29 11.53 -5.73
CA CYS A 631 -2.68 11.15 -5.51
C CYS A 631 -3.52 11.87 -6.57
N THR A 632 -3.99 11.14 -7.59
CA THR A 632 -4.60 11.72 -8.80
C THR A 632 -5.90 10.99 -9.19
N PRO A 633 -6.94 11.68 -9.70
CA PRO A 633 -8.20 11.04 -10.08
C PRO A 633 -8.05 10.10 -11.28
N ALA A 634 -8.66 8.92 -11.21
CA ALA A 634 -8.46 7.88 -12.22
C ALA A 634 -9.00 8.29 -13.60
N LYS A 635 -10.15 8.98 -13.62
CA LYS A 635 -10.79 9.52 -14.83
C LYS A 635 -9.90 10.43 -15.69
N GLN A 636 -8.80 10.96 -15.14
CA GLN A 636 -7.87 11.81 -15.89
C GLN A 636 -6.87 11.03 -16.72
N CYS A 637 -6.73 9.72 -16.48
CA CYS A 637 -5.80 8.88 -17.22
C CYS A 637 -6.23 8.81 -18.68
N PRO A 638 -5.33 9.14 -19.63
CA PRO A 638 -5.68 9.21 -21.06
C PRO A 638 -6.04 7.85 -21.67
N ILE A 639 -5.75 6.77 -20.95
CA ILE A 639 -6.06 5.40 -21.34
C ILE A 639 -6.94 4.70 -20.30
N ILE A 640 -7.73 5.46 -19.51
CA ILE A 640 -8.71 4.83 -18.62
C ILE A 640 -9.66 3.96 -19.45
N ASP A 641 -9.90 2.73 -19.00
CA ASP A 641 -10.77 1.80 -19.69
C ASP A 641 -12.22 2.30 -19.66
N PRO A 642 -13.00 2.25 -20.75
CA PRO A 642 -14.40 2.68 -20.73
C PRO A 642 -15.27 1.90 -19.72
N ALA A 643 -14.90 0.67 -19.37
CA ALA A 643 -15.60 -0.16 -18.39
C ALA A 643 -15.00 -0.07 -16.97
N TRP A 644 -14.12 0.89 -16.68
CA TRP A 644 -13.45 0.99 -15.38
C TRP A 644 -14.41 1.22 -14.19
N GLU A 645 -15.60 1.81 -14.44
CA GLU A 645 -16.68 1.94 -13.47
C GLU A 645 -17.90 1.08 -13.78
N ASP A 646 -17.77 0.08 -14.66
CA ASP A 646 -18.89 -0.84 -14.94
C ASP A 646 -19.26 -1.59 -13.64
N PRO A 647 -20.50 -1.46 -13.13
CA PRO A 647 -20.91 -2.09 -11.89
C PRO A 647 -20.85 -3.62 -11.94
N ALA A 648 -20.91 -4.24 -13.13
CA ALA A 648 -20.78 -5.69 -13.29
C ALA A 648 -19.32 -6.16 -13.27
N GLY A 649 -18.37 -5.25 -13.47
CA GLY A 649 -16.95 -5.56 -13.58
C GLY A 649 -16.54 -6.21 -14.90
N VAL A 650 -15.23 -6.26 -15.12
CA VAL A 650 -14.62 -6.78 -16.35
C VAL A 650 -14.25 -8.27 -16.21
N PRO A 651 -14.41 -9.09 -17.26
CA PRO A 651 -14.11 -10.52 -17.19
C PRO A 651 -12.59 -10.78 -17.27
N ILE A 652 -12.01 -11.35 -16.22
CA ILE A 652 -10.58 -11.68 -16.15
C ILE A 652 -10.30 -12.99 -16.89
N ASP A 653 -9.39 -12.94 -17.88
CA ASP A 653 -8.94 -14.11 -18.64
C ASP A 653 -7.54 -14.58 -18.18
N ALA A 654 -6.75 -13.71 -17.52
CA ALA A 654 -5.41 -14.04 -17.02
C ALA A 654 -5.12 -13.40 -15.65
N ILE A 655 -4.35 -14.11 -14.83
CA ILE A 655 -3.76 -13.60 -13.59
C ILE A 655 -2.23 -13.72 -13.67
N LEU A 656 -1.52 -12.63 -13.38
CA LEU A 656 -0.06 -12.58 -13.40
C LEU A 656 0.47 -12.37 -11.98
N PHE A 657 1.36 -13.25 -11.55
CA PHE A 657 2.21 -13.07 -10.37
C PHE A 657 3.60 -12.59 -10.78
N GLY A 658 4.33 -11.93 -9.88
CA GLY A 658 5.69 -11.52 -10.18
C GLY A 658 6.32 -10.65 -9.10
N GLY A 659 7.64 -10.53 -9.16
CA GLY A 659 8.43 -9.77 -8.18
C GLY A 659 9.84 -9.51 -8.68
N ARG A 660 10.63 -8.75 -7.90
CA ARG A 660 12.02 -8.45 -8.24
C ARG A 660 12.90 -9.66 -7.94
N ARG A 661 13.26 -10.42 -8.97
CA ARG A 661 14.17 -11.57 -8.88
C ARG A 661 15.39 -11.34 -9.78
N PRO A 662 16.55 -10.95 -9.22
CA PRO A 662 17.74 -10.64 -10.03
C PRO A 662 18.33 -11.88 -10.71
N GLU A 663 18.08 -13.08 -10.19
CA GLU A 663 18.68 -14.33 -10.67
C GLU A 663 17.63 -15.46 -10.80
N GLY A 664 17.89 -16.38 -11.73
CA GLY A 664 17.31 -17.73 -11.82
C GLY A 664 15.86 -17.83 -12.33
N VAL A 665 14.99 -16.88 -11.99
CA VAL A 665 13.59 -16.86 -12.42
C VAL A 665 13.48 -16.25 -13.83
N PRO A 666 12.87 -16.93 -14.81
CA PRO A 666 12.80 -16.45 -16.19
C PRO A 666 11.79 -15.33 -16.39
N LEU A 667 11.83 -14.67 -17.56
CA LEU A 667 10.97 -13.54 -17.91
C LEU A 667 9.47 -13.82 -17.73
N VAL A 668 9.01 -14.98 -18.20
CA VAL A 668 7.61 -15.42 -18.10
C VAL A 668 7.52 -16.94 -18.10
N TYR A 669 6.59 -17.48 -17.31
CA TYR A 669 6.15 -18.86 -17.40
C TYR A 669 4.66 -19.00 -17.03
N GLN A 670 3.99 -20.00 -17.59
CA GLN A 670 2.58 -20.29 -17.35
C GLN A 670 2.44 -21.46 -16.36
N ALA A 671 1.49 -21.35 -15.43
CA ALA A 671 1.07 -22.45 -14.58
C ALA A 671 0.46 -23.60 -15.40
N ARG A 672 0.45 -24.81 -14.82
CA ARG A 672 -0.07 -26.01 -15.50
C ARG A 672 -1.57 -26.15 -15.35
N ASN A 673 -2.06 -25.74 -14.19
CA ASN A 673 -3.44 -25.78 -13.77
C ASN A 673 -3.60 -24.76 -12.63
N TRP A 674 -4.82 -24.64 -12.11
CA TRP A 674 -5.15 -23.71 -11.03
C TRP A 674 -4.32 -23.96 -9.77
N GLN A 675 -4.23 -25.22 -9.31
CA GLN A 675 -3.48 -25.59 -8.11
C GLN A 675 -2.00 -25.18 -8.21
N HIS A 676 -1.34 -25.48 -9.34
CA HIS A 676 0.02 -25.05 -9.62
C HIS A 676 0.13 -23.50 -9.63
N GLY A 677 -0.88 -22.81 -10.15
CA GLY A 677 -0.94 -21.35 -10.13
C GLY A 677 -1.08 -20.76 -8.72
N VAL A 678 -1.88 -21.38 -7.84
CA VAL A 678 -1.98 -20.98 -6.43
C VAL A 678 -0.64 -21.21 -5.73
N PHE A 679 0.04 -22.33 -6.00
CA PHE A 679 1.39 -22.58 -5.49
C PHE A 679 2.40 -21.51 -5.97
N ILE A 680 2.35 -21.12 -7.25
CA ILE A 680 3.17 -20.04 -7.80
C ILE A 680 2.94 -18.74 -7.02
N GLY A 681 1.67 -18.36 -6.80
CA GLY A 681 1.31 -17.20 -5.98
C GLY A 681 1.85 -17.30 -4.54
N ALA A 682 1.75 -18.48 -3.93
CA ALA A 682 2.23 -18.74 -2.57
C ALA A 682 3.76 -18.68 -2.46
N SER A 683 4.46 -19.03 -3.53
CA SER A 683 5.92 -19.09 -3.61
C SER A 683 6.58 -17.74 -3.97
N MET A 684 5.78 -16.69 -4.18
CA MET A 684 6.30 -15.38 -4.60
C MET A 684 7.35 -14.83 -3.63
N ARG A 685 8.48 -14.39 -4.20
CA ARG A 685 9.57 -13.68 -3.51
C ARG A 685 9.94 -12.42 -4.28
N SER A 686 10.40 -11.40 -3.57
CA SER A 686 10.84 -10.15 -4.18
C SER A 686 11.91 -9.46 -3.33
N GLU A 687 12.83 -8.72 -3.96
CA GLU A 687 13.68 -7.76 -3.26
C GLU A 687 12.81 -6.73 -2.50
N ALA A 688 13.17 -6.47 -1.24
CA ALA A 688 12.54 -5.46 -0.39
C ALA A 688 12.66 -4.04 -0.98
N THR A 689 11.59 -3.26 -0.84
CA THR A 689 11.46 -1.90 -1.38
C THR A 689 11.19 -0.87 -0.28
N ALA A 690 11.32 0.42 -0.58
CA ALA A 690 11.12 1.51 0.39
C ALA A 690 9.65 1.77 0.77
N ALA A 691 8.71 0.92 0.35
CA ALA A 691 7.28 1.08 0.61
C ALA A 691 6.85 0.71 2.05
N ALA A 692 7.78 0.21 2.86
CA ALA A 692 7.65 -0.17 4.27
C ALA A 692 9.03 -0.06 4.97
N GLU A 693 9.14 -0.51 6.23
CA GLU A 693 10.32 -0.35 7.10
C GLU A 693 11.50 -1.31 6.83
N HIS A 694 11.44 -2.12 5.76
CA HIS A 694 12.42 -3.16 5.47
C HIS A 694 13.72 -2.64 4.83
N LYS A 695 14.85 -3.29 5.13
CA LYS A 695 16.15 -2.96 4.51
C LYS A 695 16.17 -3.33 3.03
N ALA A 696 16.59 -2.39 2.17
CA ALA A 696 16.63 -2.60 0.72
C ALA A 696 17.55 -3.77 0.29
N LYS A 697 17.22 -4.43 -0.82
CA LYS A 697 17.99 -5.50 -1.50
C LYS A 697 18.03 -6.87 -0.81
N VAL A 698 17.21 -7.11 0.21
CA VAL A 698 17.01 -8.46 0.77
C VAL A 698 15.85 -9.12 0.03
N ILE A 699 16.01 -10.38 -0.39
CA ILE A 699 14.91 -11.17 -0.97
C ILE A 699 13.99 -11.61 0.17
N MET A 700 12.73 -11.21 0.11
CA MET A 700 11.70 -11.57 1.07
C MET A 700 10.61 -12.38 0.37
N HIS A 701 9.94 -13.25 1.12
CA HIS A 701 8.67 -13.83 0.66
C HIS A 701 7.60 -12.73 0.67
N ASP A 702 6.75 -12.74 -0.35
CA ASP A 702 5.58 -11.88 -0.44
C ASP A 702 4.47 -12.63 -1.21
N PRO A 703 3.92 -13.70 -0.62
CA PRO A 703 2.91 -14.54 -1.27
C PRO A 703 1.75 -13.70 -1.78
N PHE A 704 1.38 -13.86 -3.05
CA PHE A 704 0.33 -13.12 -3.74
C PHE A 704 0.49 -11.59 -3.72
N ALA A 705 1.68 -11.07 -3.38
CA ALA A 705 1.89 -9.66 -3.03
C ALA A 705 1.02 -9.18 -1.84
N MET A 706 0.54 -10.11 -1.01
CA MET A 706 -0.43 -9.89 0.07
C MET A 706 0.17 -10.00 1.47
N ARG A 707 1.48 -10.23 1.63
CA ARG A 707 2.12 -10.39 2.95
C ARG A 707 1.71 -9.30 3.96
N PRO A 708 1.73 -7.99 3.64
CA PRO A 708 1.36 -6.97 4.61
C PRO A 708 -0.16 -6.70 4.68
N PHE A 709 -0.98 -7.49 4.00
CA PHE A 709 -2.38 -7.20 3.68
C PHE A 709 -3.35 -8.37 3.92
N PHE A 710 -2.88 -9.54 4.33
CA PHE A 710 -3.79 -10.62 4.72
C PHE A 710 -4.73 -10.15 5.82
N GLY A 711 -6.03 -10.35 5.62
CA GLY A 711 -7.06 -10.07 6.62
C GLY A 711 -7.27 -11.20 7.64
N TYR A 712 -6.76 -12.38 7.32
CA TYR A 712 -6.95 -13.63 8.06
C TYR A 712 -5.80 -14.60 7.71
N ASN A 713 -5.79 -15.75 8.38
CA ASN A 713 -4.73 -16.76 8.28
C ASN A 713 -4.39 -17.13 6.81
N PHE A 714 -3.11 -17.05 6.47
CA PHE A 714 -2.59 -17.31 5.13
C PHE A 714 -2.85 -18.75 4.63
N GLY A 715 -2.79 -19.77 5.50
CA GLY A 715 -3.16 -21.15 5.13
C GLY A 715 -4.62 -21.25 4.69
N HIS A 716 -5.53 -20.64 5.46
CA HIS A 716 -6.94 -20.54 5.07
C HIS A 716 -7.16 -19.71 3.79
N TYR A 717 -6.31 -18.71 3.54
CA TYR A 717 -6.35 -17.92 2.31
C TYR A 717 -5.97 -18.77 1.09
N LEU A 718 -4.97 -19.65 1.23
CA LEU A 718 -4.61 -20.61 0.19
C LEU A 718 -5.75 -21.60 -0.07
N ASP A 719 -6.39 -22.13 0.97
CA ASP A 719 -7.58 -22.97 0.83
C ASP A 719 -8.71 -22.25 0.11
N HIS A 720 -8.94 -20.98 0.43
CA HIS A 720 -9.96 -20.15 -0.24
C HIS A 720 -9.66 -20.01 -1.73
N TRP A 721 -8.42 -19.69 -2.10
CA TRP A 721 -7.98 -19.64 -3.50
C TRP A 721 -8.13 -20.98 -4.21
N LEU A 722 -7.75 -22.10 -3.57
CA LEU A 722 -7.93 -23.45 -4.13
C LEU A 722 -9.41 -23.78 -4.35
N SER A 723 -10.28 -23.36 -3.42
CA SER A 723 -11.73 -23.61 -3.48
C SER A 723 -12.41 -22.97 -4.69
N MET A 724 -11.80 -21.94 -5.29
CA MET A 724 -12.33 -21.29 -6.50
C MET A 724 -12.45 -22.25 -7.69
N ALA A 725 -11.65 -23.31 -7.73
CA ALA A 725 -11.77 -24.36 -8.75
C ALA A 725 -13.08 -25.16 -8.65
N ASN A 726 -13.76 -25.10 -7.49
CA ASN A 726 -15.01 -25.82 -7.24
C ASN A 726 -16.26 -24.95 -7.50
N VAL A 727 -16.08 -23.69 -7.91
CA VAL A 727 -17.23 -22.85 -8.30
C VAL A 727 -17.90 -23.47 -9.53
N THR A 728 -19.22 -23.59 -9.48
CA THR A 728 -20.01 -24.18 -10.57
C THR A 728 -19.74 -23.46 -11.90
N ASN A 729 -19.40 -24.22 -12.93
CA ASN A 729 -19.08 -23.71 -14.28
C ASN A 729 -17.89 -22.73 -14.34
N ALA A 730 -17.00 -22.73 -13.33
CA ALA A 730 -15.87 -21.80 -13.27
C ALA A 730 -15.01 -21.83 -14.54
N LYS A 731 -14.88 -20.67 -15.16
CA LYS A 731 -13.92 -20.37 -16.23
C LYS A 731 -12.71 -19.73 -15.58
N LEU A 732 -11.85 -20.59 -15.02
CA LEU A 732 -10.66 -20.16 -14.30
C LEU A 732 -9.71 -19.41 -15.25
N PRO A 733 -9.23 -18.21 -14.87
CA PRO A 733 -8.24 -17.51 -15.67
C PRO A 733 -6.92 -18.27 -15.68
N ALA A 734 -6.18 -18.16 -16.79
CA ALA A 734 -4.84 -18.73 -16.87
C ALA A 734 -3.90 -17.97 -15.92
N ILE A 735 -3.08 -18.71 -15.16
CA ILE A 735 -2.11 -18.11 -14.23
C ILE A 735 -0.72 -18.10 -14.86
N PHE A 736 -0.04 -16.96 -14.75
CA PHE A 736 1.33 -16.76 -15.20
C PHE A 736 2.17 -16.18 -14.09
N HIS A 737 3.48 -16.35 -14.19
CA HIS A 737 4.45 -15.60 -13.40
C HIS A 737 5.43 -14.89 -14.33
N VAL A 738 5.74 -13.63 -14.01
CA VAL A 738 6.65 -12.78 -14.77
C VAL A 738 7.81 -12.27 -13.91
N ASN A 739 8.95 -11.99 -14.55
CA ASN A 739 10.10 -11.36 -13.91
C ASN A 739 10.75 -10.33 -14.85
N TRP A 740 10.47 -9.06 -14.60
CA TRP A 740 11.07 -7.94 -15.35
C TRP A 740 12.49 -7.61 -14.92
N PHE A 741 12.98 -8.23 -13.84
CA PHE A 741 14.10 -7.73 -13.05
C PHE A 741 15.32 -8.65 -13.04
N ARG A 742 15.32 -9.69 -13.88
CA ARG A 742 16.49 -10.57 -14.03
C ARG A 742 17.68 -9.75 -14.53
N LYS A 743 18.83 -9.97 -13.92
CA LYS A 743 20.09 -9.30 -14.26
C LYS A 743 21.11 -10.31 -14.75
N ASN A 744 22.02 -9.84 -15.60
CA ASN A 744 23.21 -10.60 -15.96
C ASN A 744 24.30 -10.47 -14.88
N ALA A 745 25.43 -11.15 -15.10
CA ALA A 745 26.59 -11.12 -14.20
C ALA A 745 27.15 -9.70 -13.93
N ASN A 746 26.95 -8.76 -14.86
CA ASN A 746 27.39 -7.35 -14.71
C ASN A 746 26.35 -6.48 -13.98
N GLY A 747 25.25 -7.06 -13.51
CA GLY A 747 24.17 -6.33 -12.83
C GLY A 747 23.24 -5.53 -13.74
N LYS A 748 23.37 -5.66 -15.06
CA LYS A 748 22.48 -5.04 -16.06
C LYS A 748 21.20 -5.89 -16.18
N PHE A 749 20.04 -5.23 -16.29
CA PHE A 749 18.79 -5.94 -16.57
C PHE A 749 18.85 -6.62 -17.94
N LEU A 750 18.41 -7.88 -17.99
CA LEU A 750 18.35 -8.68 -19.22
C LEU A 750 17.14 -8.34 -20.09
N TRP A 751 16.13 -7.69 -19.51
CA TRP A 751 14.91 -7.29 -20.20
C TRP A 751 14.72 -5.77 -20.08
N PRO A 752 14.41 -5.06 -21.19
CA PRO A 752 14.21 -3.61 -21.17
C PRO A 752 12.98 -3.15 -20.35
N GLY A 753 11.96 -3.99 -20.23
CA GLY A 753 10.79 -3.70 -19.40
C GLY A 753 9.85 -2.65 -20.00
N PHE A 754 9.05 -2.02 -19.13
CA PHE A 754 8.11 -0.94 -19.49
C PHE A 754 7.24 -1.29 -20.70
N GLY A 755 7.27 -0.48 -21.77
CA GLY A 755 6.46 -0.71 -22.98
C GLY A 755 6.77 -2.02 -23.69
N GLU A 756 8.00 -2.55 -23.56
CA GLU A 756 8.39 -3.82 -24.16
C GLU A 756 7.71 -5.02 -23.49
N ASN A 757 7.19 -4.85 -22.27
CA ASN A 757 6.36 -5.89 -21.62
C ASN A 757 5.11 -6.23 -22.45
N SER A 758 4.69 -5.38 -23.39
CA SER A 758 3.66 -5.70 -24.38
C SER A 758 3.96 -6.99 -25.17
N ARG A 759 5.23 -7.34 -25.39
CA ARG A 759 5.65 -8.58 -26.07
C ARG A 759 5.39 -9.83 -25.24
N VAL A 760 5.49 -9.71 -23.93
CA VAL A 760 5.12 -10.79 -23.01
C VAL A 760 3.60 -10.92 -22.92
N LEU A 761 2.87 -9.80 -22.92
CA LEU A 761 1.41 -9.83 -22.98
C LEU A 761 0.91 -10.44 -24.30
N ASP A 762 1.52 -10.15 -25.45
CA ASP A 762 1.24 -10.81 -26.74
C ASP A 762 1.31 -12.33 -26.60
N TRP A 763 2.40 -12.85 -26.04
CA TRP A 763 2.54 -14.29 -25.80
C TRP A 763 1.47 -14.85 -24.87
N ILE A 764 1.14 -14.14 -23.79
CA ILE A 764 0.06 -14.53 -22.86
C ILE A 764 -1.29 -14.60 -23.57
N LEU A 765 -1.63 -13.62 -24.42
CA LEU A 765 -2.88 -13.61 -25.16
C LEU A 765 -2.97 -14.80 -26.12
N ARG A 766 -1.88 -15.09 -26.84
CA ARG A 766 -1.79 -16.23 -27.76
C ARG A 766 -1.91 -17.56 -27.02
N ARG A 767 -1.38 -17.66 -25.80
CA ARG A 767 -1.60 -18.83 -24.91
C ARG A 767 -3.05 -19.02 -24.50
N ILE A 768 -3.73 -17.95 -24.12
CA ILE A 768 -5.15 -17.98 -23.73
C ILE A 768 -6.05 -18.30 -24.93
N ASP A 769 -5.63 -17.91 -26.13
CA ASP A 769 -6.31 -18.24 -27.38
C ASP A 769 -5.97 -19.64 -27.94
N GLY A 770 -5.16 -20.42 -27.21
CA GLY A 770 -4.88 -21.82 -27.53
C GLY A 770 -3.76 -22.05 -28.55
N GLU A 771 -2.97 -21.04 -28.88
CA GLU A 771 -1.84 -21.20 -29.80
C GLU A 771 -0.72 -22.06 -29.20
N ASP A 772 -0.10 -22.90 -30.03
CA ASP A 772 0.99 -23.81 -29.66
C ASP A 772 2.36 -23.09 -29.61
N VAL A 773 2.45 -22.13 -28.69
CA VAL A 773 3.59 -21.21 -28.54
C VAL A 773 4.40 -21.45 -27.26
N ALA A 774 4.13 -22.56 -26.55
CA ALA A 774 4.80 -22.91 -25.31
C ALA A 774 5.42 -24.30 -25.31
N ARG A 775 6.49 -24.47 -24.55
CA ARG A 775 7.15 -25.75 -24.27
C ARG A 775 7.11 -26.04 -22.79
N ASP A 776 7.00 -27.31 -22.42
CA ASP A 776 7.07 -27.73 -21.02
C ASP A 776 8.47 -27.51 -20.44
N SER A 777 8.54 -27.24 -19.14
CA SER A 777 9.77 -27.08 -18.36
C SER A 777 9.50 -27.44 -16.90
N PRO A 778 10.49 -27.70 -16.04
CA PRO A 778 10.25 -28.11 -14.65
C PRO A 778 9.32 -27.19 -13.84
N ILE A 779 9.32 -25.89 -14.14
CA ILE A 779 8.60 -24.85 -13.41
C ILE A 779 7.25 -24.45 -14.04
N GLY A 780 6.86 -25.07 -15.16
CA GLY A 780 5.68 -24.72 -15.93
C GLY A 780 5.99 -24.53 -17.42
N PHE A 781 5.09 -23.89 -18.16
CA PHE A 781 5.30 -23.71 -19.60
C PHE A 781 6.07 -22.44 -19.90
N LEU A 782 7.16 -22.56 -20.67
CA LEU A 782 7.96 -21.44 -21.17
C LEU A 782 7.59 -21.12 -22.63
N PRO A 783 7.89 -19.91 -23.11
CA PRO A 783 7.86 -19.63 -24.55
C PRO A 783 8.73 -20.61 -25.34
N LYS A 784 8.22 -21.07 -26.49
CA LYS A 784 9.05 -21.75 -27.50
C LYS A 784 10.05 -20.76 -28.10
N THR A 785 11.19 -21.26 -28.59
CA THR A 785 12.13 -20.44 -29.36
C THR A 785 11.40 -19.78 -30.54
N GLY A 786 11.61 -18.48 -30.73
CA GLY A 786 10.97 -17.70 -31.80
C GLY A 786 9.49 -17.35 -31.55
N SER A 787 8.89 -17.76 -30.43
CA SER A 787 7.48 -17.45 -30.14
C SER A 787 7.24 -16.04 -29.59
N LEU A 788 8.25 -15.41 -28.99
CA LEU A 788 8.21 -14.02 -28.58
C LEU A 788 8.57 -13.11 -29.76
N ASN A 789 7.77 -12.06 -29.98
CA ASN A 789 8.12 -11.02 -30.93
C ASN A 789 9.28 -10.18 -30.38
N LEU A 790 10.48 -10.33 -30.94
CA LEU A 790 11.68 -9.55 -30.62
C LEU A 790 12.12 -8.60 -31.74
N GLU A 791 11.22 -8.22 -32.64
CA GLU A 791 11.52 -7.21 -33.66
C GLU A 791 12.09 -5.94 -32.99
N ASN A 792 13.24 -5.47 -33.48
CA ASN A 792 14.05 -4.37 -32.93
C ASN A 792 14.69 -4.60 -31.54
N LEU A 793 14.71 -5.84 -31.04
CA LEU A 793 15.36 -6.20 -29.76
C LEU A 793 16.30 -7.41 -29.85
N LYS A 794 16.48 -8.01 -31.04
CA LYS A 794 17.20 -9.28 -31.22
C LYS A 794 18.65 -9.23 -30.73
N ASP A 795 19.33 -8.11 -30.99
CA ASP A 795 20.75 -7.95 -30.62
C ASP A 795 20.93 -7.47 -29.16
N GLU A 796 19.84 -7.03 -28.52
CA GLU A 796 19.87 -6.47 -27.16
C GLU A 796 19.49 -7.48 -26.08
N VAL A 797 18.75 -8.53 -26.44
CA VAL A 797 18.16 -9.50 -25.50
C VAL A 797 18.78 -10.87 -25.67
N ASP A 798 19.55 -11.29 -24.67
CA ASP A 798 20.02 -12.67 -24.54
C ASP A 798 18.87 -13.58 -24.06
N LEU A 799 18.17 -14.20 -25.01
CA LEU A 799 17.07 -15.13 -24.71
C LEU A 799 17.53 -16.39 -23.96
N GLU A 800 18.75 -16.86 -24.21
CA GLU A 800 19.26 -18.06 -23.56
C GLU A 800 19.43 -17.78 -22.07
N GLU A 801 20.14 -16.70 -21.72
CA GLU A 801 20.33 -16.30 -20.33
C GLU A 801 18.99 -15.92 -19.67
N LEU A 802 18.11 -15.20 -20.38
CA LEU A 802 16.83 -14.73 -19.86
C LEU A 802 15.86 -15.86 -19.50
N PHE A 803 15.88 -16.98 -20.24
CA PHE A 803 15.03 -18.15 -20.00
C PHE A 803 15.75 -19.34 -19.36
N ARG A 804 17.05 -19.23 -19.07
CA ARG A 804 17.82 -20.29 -18.41
C ARG A 804 17.22 -20.63 -17.04
N ILE A 805 17.10 -21.93 -16.75
CA ILE A 805 16.65 -22.52 -15.48
C ILE A 805 17.84 -23.30 -14.88
N PRO A 806 18.74 -22.66 -14.10
CA PRO A 806 19.87 -23.34 -13.50
C PRO A 806 19.41 -24.34 -12.43
N LYS A 807 19.79 -25.62 -12.56
CA LYS A 807 19.40 -26.68 -11.62
C LYS A 807 19.74 -26.34 -10.17
N SER A 808 20.97 -25.89 -9.91
CA SER A 808 21.43 -25.53 -8.57
C SER A 808 20.61 -24.40 -7.93
N PHE A 809 20.24 -23.39 -8.72
CA PHE A 809 19.37 -22.31 -8.27
C PHE A 809 18.00 -22.84 -7.84
N TRP A 810 17.37 -23.67 -8.66
CA TRP A 810 16.03 -24.17 -8.38
C TRP A 810 16.00 -25.22 -7.27
N GLN A 811 17.06 -26.02 -7.08
CA GLN A 811 17.20 -26.90 -5.91
C GLN A 811 17.28 -26.09 -4.62
N LYS A 812 18.02 -24.97 -4.64
CA LYS A 812 18.05 -24.03 -3.51
C LYS A 812 16.68 -23.39 -3.31
N GLU A 813 16.01 -22.94 -4.37
CA GLU A 813 14.67 -22.33 -4.26
C GLU A 813 13.65 -23.30 -3.64
N VAL A 814 13.65 -24.57 -4.05
CA VAL A 814 12.81 -25.63 -3.44
C VAL A 814 13.11 -25.80 -1.95
N THR A 815 14.39 -25.80 -1.58
CA THR A 815 14.81 -25.92 -0.18
C THR A 815 14.36 -24.72 0.64
N ASP A 816 14.59 -23.50 0.13
CA ASP A 816 14.16 -22.25 0.76
C ASP A 816 12.63 -22.21 0.92
N LEU A 817 11.87 -22.66 -0.10
CA LEU A 817 10.40 -22.71 -0.05
C LEU A 817 9.90 -23.72 0.97
N ARG A 818 10.52 -24.90 1.04
CA ARG A 818 10.14 -25.93 2.02
C ARG A 818 10.38 -25.43 3.45
N GLU A 819 11.53 -24.80 3.69
CA GLU A 819 11.82 -24.19 4.99
C GLU A 819 10.86 -23.05 5.30
N TYR A 820 10.56 -22.16 4.35
CA TYR A 820 9.63 -21.06 4.55
C TYR A 820 8.23 -21.55 4.91
N PHE A 821 7.67 -22.50 4.15
CA PHE A 821 6.31 -22.98 4.41
C PHE A 821 6.21 -23.73 5.74
N ASP A 822 7.18 -24.57 6.07
CA ASP A 822 7.20 -25.25 7.37
C ASP A 822 7.38 -24.25 8.53
N ALA A 823 8.27 -23.27 8.38
CA ALA A 823 8.56 -22.29 9.42
C ALA A 823 7.43 -21.28 9.65
N GLN A 824 6.77 -20.82 8.59
CA GLN A 824 5.80 -19.71 8.65
C GLN A 824 4.33 -20.16 8.63
N VAL A 825 4.02 -21.32 8.04
CA VAL A 825 2.64 -21.80 7.86
C VAL A 825 2.37 -23.05 8.70
N GLY A 826 3.34 -23.98 8.74
CA GLY A 826 3.23 -25.20 9.53
C GLY A 826 2.01 -26.04 9.16
N ASP A 827 1.22 -26.42 10.16
CA ASP A 827 0.07 -27.31 10.00
C ASP A 827 -1.08 -26.71 9.19
N ASP A 828 -1.13 -25.37 9.05
CA ASP A 828 -2.16 -24.68 8.25
C ASP A 828 -1.87 -24.74 6.73
N LEU A 829 -0.75 -25.35 6.31
CA LEU A 829 -0.37 -25.43 4.91
C LEU A 829 -1.23 -26.46 4.16
N PRO A 830 -1.98 -26.06 3.11
CA PRO A 830 -2.82 -27.02 2.40
C PRO A 830 -2.00 -28.12 1.71
N LYS A 831 -2.49 -29.36 1.79
CA LYS A 831 -1.83 -30.54 1.17
C LYS A 831 -1.58 -30.37 -0.33
N ALA A 832 -2.46 -29.64 -1.02
CA ALA A 832 -2.30 -29.30 -2.43
C ALA A 832 -1.01 -28.50 -2.70
N ILE A 833 -0.66 -27.57 -1.81
CA ILE A 833 0.55 -26.75 -1.92
C ILE A 833 1.81 -27.57 -1.63
N VAL A 834 1.74 -28.50 -0.65
CA VAL A 834 2.80 -29.48 -0.40
C VAL A 834 3.05 -30.34 -1.65
N SER A 835 1.98 -30.85 -2.26
CA SER A 835 2.08 -31.67 -3.47
C SER A 835 2.73 -30.92 -4.64
N GLU A 836 2.39 -29.65 -4.87
CA GLU A 836 3.04 -28.85 -5.92
C GLU A 836 4.52 -28.59 -5.63
N LEU A 837 4.88 -28.37 -4.35
CA LEU A 837 6.29 -28.23 -3.96
C LEU A 837 7.08 -29.53 -4.20
N ASP A 838 6.49 -30.68 -3.88
CA ASP A 838 7.10 -31.99 -4.14
C ASP A 838 7.23 -32.27 -5.64
N HIS A 839 6.22 -31.93 -6.44
CA HIS A 839 6.29 -32.02 -7.90
C HIS A 839 7.39 -31.13 -8.48
N LEU A 840 7.51 -29.87 -8.00
CA LEU A 840 8.59 -28.98 -8.40
C LEU A 840 9.96 -29.60 -8.06
N ALA A 841 10.13 -30.12 -6.84
CA ALA A 841 11.36 -30.78 -6.41
C ALA A 841 11.74 -31.96 -7.33
N GLN A 842 10.78 -32.83 -7.64
CA GLN A 842 10.99 -33.97 -8.54
C GLN A 842 11.39 -33.53 -9.95
N ASN A 843 10.71 -32.51 -10.50
CA ASN A 843 10.98 -32.02 -11.84
C ASN A 843 12.35 -31.33 -11.93
N VAL A 844 12.72 -30.54 -10.93
CA VAL A 844 14.03 -29.88 -10.86
C VAL A 844 15.16 -30.90 -10.71
N ASN A 845 14.95 -32.01 -10.00
CA ASN A 845 15.97 -33.05 -9.88
C ASN A 845 16.26 -33.78 -11.20
N LYS A 846 15.30 -33.76 -12.15
CA LYS A 846 15.44 -34.34 -13.50
C LYS A 846 16.13 -33.41 -14.51
N LEU A 847 16.40 -32.14 -14.15
CA LEU A 847 17.14 -31.19 -14.99
C LEU A 847 18.57 -31.61 -15.29
#